data_AF-A0A0S8E2S1-F1
#
_entry.id   AF-A0A0S8E2S1-F1
#
_cell.length_a   1.000
_cell.length_b   1.000
_cell.length_c   1.000
_cell.angle_alpha   90.00
_cell.angle_beta   90.00
_cell.angle_gamma   90.00
#
_symmetry.space_group_name_H-M   'P 1'
#
loop_
_entity.id
_entity.type
_entity.pdbx_description
1 polymer ?
#
loop_
_entity_poly.entity_id
_entity_poly.type
_entity_poly.pdbx_seq_one_letter_code
_entity_poly.pdbx_strand_id
1 'polypeptide(L)'
;MKKHFLFAILFFIFLLNLNAYSQNALSGKEEIFKKAELQERDGFLVLVLSGTPYEMGYQHGALLKDQINDIFSNYILAPLTSGEHQRGLKIFPRRSLLKYFRYRAEVLGRFIPKDYREELRGLAEASGLSYADILLMHTFLDTASLSKIKVDSKFRDLFKERKVIFFYRPQTGNPFVAIGCPGIIGTLTGMNERGVTLDERGAEKTQLSTAGVPILILLRQVLQYSDSLYDGIRFITSSPRTIADIIIVGDTRINKGCIIEFNTKNYVVRFQGPGIGESLNSFLNLKDELGISVIDEKPIDPFEFYSYEKKSFPHKLELVEKTTRYKRYSFSYPSVVETDYPEDIVYLDFYEPRGEDTYPAVIFLSHLAGGTPQIEGAFCRDLASNGIAALLVQTAFQKEYRFTRTWIKEELKQKGVDELIQLLRQLIIEARRGIDWLEELPKIEKDRIGIMGISLGGIIVPVISGVDDRIKSMVIILGGGDIGEIIWNGQTTRLYKKRLLEEGIRSVWELERRLWMLDPLTFAFKAKARPSMMINARFDIDVSRASTLKLWRALERPKLSWLPTGHYTSIFTIGYAKIKTMQHFYANLVDKERARKLGVDYTPGTPFDRFRFGFEEIFGEKTKLNISGRISEGIKRLRFGVIMKNLFNTPYFGGSEIFGRKEKDERYNLEGAGGAVLLGRRLSEHTSSYLKHSFETVKVYDVKSFAPSDFHRHIGRNSTSIFSLNLERNTFDDSLYPIDGSYRALSAEIASKALGGDFNFARLIGEASWYITMGYPKITFVFRVRGGWIDEFGSSEDVPFFERFYVGGSNTVRGYRSRLIGPRDSKGLPLWGEIMAIANAEARFPIFKRLNGAVFFDTGSTWDKFSKIDLSSDFKSSVGVGLRLRTDWAVLRLDYGYPLDRDPGDPHGKFHFALGLPF
;
A
#
# COMPACT_ATOMS: atom_id res chain seq x y z
N MET A 1 30.60 29.99 -20.70
CA MET A 1 31.56 29.52 -19.67
C MET A 1 30.94 28.89 -18.41
N LYS A 2 29.84 29.39 -17.83
CA LYS A 2 29.31 28.85 -16.54
C LYS A 2 28.59 27.49 -16.59
N LYS A 3 28.07 27.03 -17.74
CA LYS A 3 27.41 25.71 -17.88
C LYS A 3 28.38 24.53 -17.99
N HIS A 4 29.60 24.75 -18.48
CA HIS A 4 30.63 23.69 -18.53
C HIS A 4 31.36 23.52 -17.20
N PHE A 5 31.41 24.57 -16.37
CA PHE A 5 32.04 24.51 -15.05
C PHE A 5 31.23 23.65 -14.06
N LEU A 6 29.90 23.74 -14.08
CA LEU A 6 29.05 22.93 -13.21
C LEU A 6 29.01 21.44 -13.64
N PHE A 7 29.09 21.17 -14.95
CA PHE A 7 29.17 19.81 -15.47
C PHE A 7 30.54 19.18 -15.19
N ALA A 8 31.62 19.95 -15.31
CA ALA A 8 32.96 19.51 -14.91
C ALA A 8 33.05 19.22 -13.42
N ILE A 9 32.46 20.06 -12.55
CA ILE A 9 32.42 19.81 -11.09
C ILE A 9 31.59 18.57 -10.76
N LEU A 10 30.43 18.37 -11.37
CA LEU A 10 29.61 17.17 -11.16
C LEU A 10 30.29 15.90 -11.67
N PHE A 11 31.00 15.98 -12.81
CA PHE A 11 31.78 14.87 -13.36
C PHE A 11 33.04 14.57 -12.55
N PHE A 12 33.70 15.59 -12.00
CA PHE A 12 34.86 15.45 -11.11
C PHE A 12 34.47 14.91 -9.73
N ILE A 13 33.32 15.31 -9.19
CA ILE A 13 32.74 14.73 -7.96
C ILE A 13 32.31 13.28 -8.21
N PHE A 14 31.80 12.95 -9.40
CA PHE A 14 31.47 11.57 -9.78
C PHE A 14 32.74 10.70 -9.90
N LEU A 15 33.83 11.23 -10.47
CA LEU A 15 35.13 10.54 -10.56
C LEU A 15 35.83 10.40 -9.20
N LEU A 16 35.74 11.39 -8.31
CA LEU A 16 36.26 11.30 -6.94
C LEU A 16 35.51 10.27 -6.10
N ASN A 17 34.21 10.06 -6.35
CA ASN A 17 33.42 9.01 -5.69
C ASN A 17 33.69 7.60 -6.25
N LEU A 18 34.20 7.46 -7.48
CA LEU A 18 34.59 6.17 -8.06
C LEU A 18 35.90 5.62 -7.46
N ASN A 19 36.85 6.50 -7.12
CA ASN A 19 38.11 6.09 -6.46
C ASN A 19 37.95 5.81 -4.96
N ALA A 20 37.06 6.53 -4.26
CA ALA A 20 36.76 6.26 -2.85
C ALA A 20 35.97 4.95 -2.64
N TYR A 21 35.19 4.52 -3.64
CA TYR A 21 34.47 3.23 -3.60
C TYR A 21 35.38 2.05 -3.95
N SER A 22 36.39 2.22 -4.83
CA SER A 22 37.29 1.12 -5.19
C SER A 22 38.31 0.80 -4.08
N GLN A 23 38.84 1.81 -3.37
CA GLN A 23 39.78 1.57 -2.26
C GLN A 23 39.11 0.99 -1.01
N ASN A 24 37.88 1.42 -0.67
CA ASN A 24 37.11 0.83 0.45
C ASN A 24 36.55 -0.56 0.12
N ALA A 25 36.28 -0.88 -1.15
CA ALA A 25 35.90 -2.23 -1.57
C ALA A 25 37.10 -3.20 -1.56
N LEU A 26 38.33 -2.71 -1.72
CA LEU A 26 39.55 -3.52 -1.63
C LEU A 26 39.95 -3.78 -0.16
N SER A 27 39.86 -2.79 0.73
CA SER A 27 40.16 -2.98 2.17
C SER A 27 39.15 -3.88 2.89
N GLY A 28 37.86 -3.77 2.56
CA GLY A 28 36.83 -4.66 3.10
C GLY A 28 36.95 -6.11 2.64
N LYS A 29 37.48 -6.36 1.44
CA LYS A 29 37.69 -7.73 0.91
C LYS A 29 38.82 -8.46 1.63
N GLU A 30 39.88 -7.79 2.05
CA GLU A 30 40.97 -8.41 2.85
C GLU A 30 40.50 -8.87 4.24
N GLU A 31 39.60 -8.14 4.90
CA GLU A 31 39.04 -8.58 6.20
C GLU A 31 38.15 -9.81 6.09
N ILE A 32 37.46 -9.99 4.96
CA ILE A 32 36.62 -11.17 4.70
C ILE A 32 37.49 -12.43 4.63
N PHE A 33 38.68 -12.36 4.03
CA PHE A 33 39.59 -13.50 3.93
C PHE A 33 40.24 -13.91 5.26
N LYS A 34 40.49 -12.97 6.18
CA LYS A 34 41.09 -13.27 7.49
C LYS A 34 40.28 -14.25 8.35
N LYS A 35 38.99 -14.46 8.00
CA LYS A 35 38.06 -15.34 8.71
C LYS A 35 37.90 -16.73 8.06
N ALA A 36 38.58 -16.99 6.95
CA ALA A 36 38.54 -18.26 6.23
C ALA A 36 39.92 -18.89 6.11
N GLU A 37 39.94 -20.22 6.02
CA GLU A 37 41.17 -21.00 6.00
C GLU A 37 40.99 -22.22 5.09
N LEU A 38 41.88 -22.39 4.11
CA LEU A 38 41.96 -23.57 3.26
C LEU A 38 43.25 -24.32 3.58
N GLN A 39 43.14 -25.58 3.96
CA GLN A 39 44.29 -26.46 4.23
C GLN A 39 44.10 -27.81 3.56
N GLU A 40 45.21 -28.48 3.25
CA GLU A 40 45.21 -29.90 2.91
C GLU A 40 45.62 -30.70 4.14
N ARG A 41 44.81 -31.69 4.54
CA ARG A 41 45.08 -32.59 5.67
C ARG A 41 44.74 -34.02 5.30
N ASP A 42 45.71 -34.92 5.43
CA ASP A 42 45.55 -36.36 5.17
C ASP A 42 44.89 -36.69 3.81
N GLY A 43 45.22 -35.90 2.77
CA GLY A 43 44.68 -36.05 1.42
C GLY A 43 43.28 -35.43 1.20
N PHE A 44 42.74 -34.70 2.18
CA PHE A 44 41.49 -33.97 2.07
C PHE A 44 41.73 -32.46 2.11
N LEU A 45 41.02 -31.74 1.24
CA LEU A 45 40.89 -30.29 1.37
C LEU A 45 39.90 -29.97 2.49
N VAL A 46 40.34 -29.14 3.42
CA VAL A 46 39.56 -28.66 4.56
C VAL A 46 39.39 -27.14 4.42
N LEU A 47 38.14 -26.70 4.32
CA LEU A 47 37.79 -25.29 4.20
C LEU A 47 37.00 -24.81 5.42
N VAL A 48 37.54 -23.86 6.16
CA VAL A 48 36.85 -23.16 7.25
C VAL A 48 36.26 -21.87 6.69
N LEU A 49 34.96 -21.69 6.88
CA LEU A 49 34.19 -20.53 6.44
C LEU A 49 33.53 -19.88 7.65
N SER A 50 33.63 -18.56 7.78
CA SER A 50 33.05 -17.84 8.93
C SER A 50 32.50 -16.47 8.55
N GLY A 51 31.33 -16.13 9.08
CA GLY A 51 30.74 -14.80 8.95
C GLY A 51 29.29 -14.79 8.46
N THR A 52 28.89 -13.67 7.86
CA THR A 52 27.59 -13.51 7.19
C THR A 52 27.46 -14.49 6.02
N PRO A 53 26.24 -14.80 5.55
CA PRO A 53 26.05 -15.66 4.38
C PRO A 53 26.84 -15.20 3.16
N TYR A 54 26.80 -13.90 2.85
CA TYR A 54 27.58 -13.34 1.73
C TYR A 54 29.10 -13.53 1.90
N GLU A 55 29.65 -13.25 3.09
CA GLU A 55 31.08 -13.42 3.38
C GLU A 55 31.52 -14.88 3.19
N MET A 56 30.77 -15.84 3.73
CA MET A 56 31.08 -17.27 3.58
C MET A 56 31.03 -17.71 2.11
N GLY A 57 30.05 -17.23 1.36
CA GLY A 57 29.96 -17.49 -0.08
C GLY A 57 31.16 -16.93 -0.85
N TYR A 58 31.54 -15.69 -0.54
CA TYR A 58 32.69 -15.03 -1.16
C TYR A 58 34.01 -15.74 -0.83
N GLN A 59 34.21 -16.13 0.44
CA GLN A 59 35.37 -16.92 0.90
C GLN A 59 35.46 -18.25 0.14
N HIS A 60 34.36 -19.00 0.04
CA HIS A 60 34.30 -20.25 -0.71
C HIS A 60 34.63 -20.04 -2.19
N GLY A 61 34.00 -19.06 -2.84
CA GLY A 61 34.20 -18.79 -4.26
C GLY A 61 35.61 -18.35 -4.63
N ALA A 62 36.27 -17.64 -3.73
CA ALA A 62 37.63 -17.16 -3.97
C ALA A 62 38.68 -18.24 -3.71
N LEU A 63 38.57 -18.99 -2.61
CA LEU A 63 39.57 -19.98 -2.20
C LEU A 63 39.54 -21.26 -3.05
N LEU A 64 38.40 -21.57 -3.68
CA LEU A 64 38.23 -22.76 -4.53
C LEU A 64 37.86 -22.41 -5.97
N LYS A 65 38.22 -21.21 -6.44
CA LYS A 65 37.80 -20.68 -7.74
C LYS A 65 38.06 -21.63 -8.90
N ASP A 66 39.25 -22.20 -8.98
CA ASP A 66 39.65 -23.06 -10.10
C ASP A 66 38.89 -24.38 -10.09
N GLN A 67 38.74 -24.99 -8.91
CA GLN A 67 37.95 -26.21 -8.71
C GLN A 67 36.48 -25.99 -9.06
N ILE A 68 35.91 -24.84 -8.69
CA ILE A 68 34.52 -24.47 -9.00
C ILE A 68 34.30 -24.40 -10.51
N ASN A 69 35.21 -23.75 -11.23
CA ASN A 69 35.12 -23.61 -12.69
C ASN A 69 35.31 -24.95 -13.42
N ASP A 70 36.20 -25.82 -12.93
CA ASP A 70 36.38 -27.19 -13.43
C ASP A 70 35.09 -28.01 -13.27
N ILE A 71 34.51 -28.01 -12.06
CA ILE A 71 33.29 -28.75 -11.74
C ILE A 71 32.12 -28.27 -12.60
N PHE A 72 31.92 -26.96 -12.70
CA PHE A 72 30.85 -26.41 -13.53
C PHE A 72 31.02 -26.82 -15.00
N SER A 73 32.23 -26.75 -15.53
CA SER A 73 32.50 -27.08 -16.94
C SER A 73 32.29 -28.57 -17.23
N ASN A 74 32.82 -29.45 -16.37
CA ASN A 74 32.92 -30.88 -16.65
C ASN A 74 31.74 -31.72 -16.14
N TYR A 75 31.10 -31.30 -15.05
CA TYR A 75 30.03 -32.06 -14.39
C TYR A 75 28.63 -31.45 -14.55
N ILE A 76 28.53 -30.15 -14.88
CA ILE A 76 27.24 -29.50 -15.15
C ILE A 76 27.07 -29.19 -16.64
N LEU A 77 28.00 -28.43 -17.21
CA LEU A 77 27.85 -27.89 -18.57
C LEU A 77 28.06 -28.98 -19.63
N ALA A 78 29.10 -29.80 -19.50
CA ALA A 78 29.39 -30.87 -20.47
C ALA A 78 28.23 -31.86 -20.64
N PRO A 79 27.59 -32.42 -19.59
CA PRO A 79 26.42 -33.31 -19.75
C PRO A 79 25.21 -32.66 -20.42
N LEU A 80 25.04 -31.34 -20.29
CA LEU A 80 23.94 -30.60 -20.90
C LEU A 80 24.23 -30.15 -22.35
N THR A 81 25.48 -30.30 -22.81
CA THR A 81 25.94 -29.80 -24.11
C THR A 81 26.57 -30.86 -25.01
N SER A 82 26.98 -32.03 -24.48
CA SER A 82 27.51 -33.16 -25.24
C SER A 82 26.40 -34.07 -25.79
N GLY A 83 26.66 -34.72 -26.95
CA GLY A 83 25.65 -35.45 -27.73
C GLY A 83 25.25 -36.84 -27.18
N GLU A 84 25.96 -37.37 -26.18
CA GLU A 84 25.85 -38.77 -25.77
C GLU A 84 24.65 -39.08 -24.86
N HIS A 85 24.02 -38.07 -24.26
CA HIS A 85 22.89 -38.26 -23.32
C HIS A 85 21.50 -37.95 -23.94
N GLN A 86 21.43 -37.71 -25.25
CA GLN A 86 20.18 -37.37 -25.96
C GLN A 86 19.37 -38.57 -26.50
N ARG A 87 19.50 -39.79 -25.94
CA ARG A 87 18.75 -40.96 -26.45
C ARG A 87 17.22 -40.85 -26.35
N GLY A 88 16.66 -39.87 -25.63
CA GLY A 88 15.21 -39.64 -25.50
C GLY A 88 14.67 -38.27 -25.93
N LEU A 89 15.52 -37.33 -26.36
CA LEU A 89 15.14 -35.93 -26.68
C LEU A 89 15.74 -35.52 -28.03
N LYS A 90 15.35 -36.19 -29.12
CA LYS A 90 15.87 -35.93 -30.49
C LYS A 90 15.48 -34.57 -31.10
N ILE A 91 14.75 -33.70 -30.38
CA ILE A 91 14.08 -32.50 -30.94
C ILE A 91 14.67 -31.17 -30.42
N PHE A 92 15.55 -31.15 -29.42
CA PHE A 92 16.04 -29.88 -28.81
C PHE A 92 17.48 -29.50 -29.21
N PRO A 93 17.72 -28.28 -29.77
CA PRO A 93 19.06 -27.75 -30.00
C PRO A 93 19.87 -27.63 -28.69
N ARG A 94 21.19 -27.89 -28.72
CA ARG A 94 22.09 -27.88 -27.53
C ARG A 94 21.99 -26.60 -26.67
N ARG A 95 21.91 -25.42 -27.31
CA ARG A 95 21.76 -24.13 -26.61
C ARG A 95 20.40 -23.95 -25.92
N SER A 96 19.39 -24.72 -26.31
CA SER A 96 18.04 -24.66 -25.74
C SER A 96 17.92 -25.48 -24.45
N LEU A 97 18.72 -26.54 -24.29
CA LEU A 97 18.70 -27.39 -23.08
C LEU A 97 19.33 -26.67 -21.87
N LEU A 98 20.51 -26.07 -22.02
CA LEU A 98 21.13 -25.28 -20.94
C LEU A 98 20.22 -24.12 -20.50
N LYS A 99 19.57 -23.43 -21.45
CA LYS A 99 18.58 -22.38 -21.16
C LYS A 99 17.37 -22.94 -20.39
N TYR A 100 16.88 -24.12 -20.77
CA TYR A 100 15.80 -24.81 -20.06
C TYR A 100 16.19 -25.13 -18.61
N PHE A 101 17.38 -25.67 -18.38
CA PHE A 101 17.86 -26.00 -17.04
C PHE A 101 18.07 -24.77 -16.17
N ARG A 102 18.68 -23.69 -16.70
CA ARG A 102 18.79 -22.41 -15.98
C ARG A 102 17.42 -21.81 -15.64
N TYR A 103 16.46 -21.88 -16.55
CA TYR A 103 15.08 -21.45 -16.27
C TYR A 103 14.44 -22.26 -15.13
N ARG A 104 14.62 -23.59 -15.12
CA ARG A 104 14.11 -24.45 -14.04
C ARG A 104 14.80 -24.17 -12.71
N ALA A 105 16.12 -23.92 -12.74
CA ALA A 105 16.89 -23.49 -11.59
C ALA A 105 16.37 -22.16 -11.02
N GLU A 106 16.03 -21.18 -11.86
CA GLU A 106 15.41 -19.92 -11.43
C GLU A 106 14.02 -20.10 -10.81
N VAL A 107 13.22 -21.06 -11.30
CA VAL A 107 11.92 -21.39 -10.70
C VAL A 107 12.11 -21.93 -9.29
N LEU A 108 13.02 -22.90 -9.11
CA LEU A 108 13.33 -23.49 -7.80
C LEU A 108 14.03 -22.50 -6.86
N GLY A 109 14.87 -21.61 -7.40
CA GLY A 109 15.59 -20.58 -6.65
C GLY A 109 14.69 -19.61 -5.88
N ARG A 110 13.40 -19.53 -6.22
CA ARG A 110 12.40 -18.73 -5.47
C ARG A 110 12.11 -19.28 -4.09
N PHE A 111 12.32 -20.57 -3.90
CA PHE A 111 12.11 -21.28 -2.64
C PHE A 111 13.39 -21.36 -1.79
N ILE A 112 14.54 -20.96 -2.33
CA ILE A 112 15.78 -20.87 -1.56
C ILE A 112 15.68 -19.68 -0.58
N PRO A 113 15.87 -19.88 0.74
CA PRO A 113 15.80 -18.81 1.72
C PRO A 113 16.79 -17.68 1.42
N LYS A 114 16.48 -16.47 1.89
CA LYS A 114 17.24 -15.26 1.56
C LYS A 114 18.72 -15.39 1.90
N ASP A 115 19.05 -15.91 3.09
CA ASP A 115 20.42 -16.02 3.58
C ASP A 115 21.28 -16.86 2.62
N TYR A 116 20.78 -18.03 2.22
CA TYR A 116 21.46 -18.87 1.23
C TYR A 116 21.55 -18.19 -0.14
N ARG A 117 20.56 -17.39 -0.57
CA ARG A 117 20.68 -16.62 -1.82
C ARG A 117 21.77 -15.56 -1.76
N GLU A 118 22.00 -14.93 -0.61
CA GLU A 118 23.13 -14.01 -0.43
C GLU A 118 24.48 -14.76 -0.43
N GLU A 119 24.53 -15.96 0.15
CA GLU A 119 25.71 -16.83 0.07
C GLU A 119 26.02 -17.27 -1.38
N LEU A 120 24.99 -17.67 -2.14
CA LEU A 120 25.12 -17.97 -3.57
C LEU A 120 25.62 -16.77 -4.39
N ARG A 121 25.24 -15.53 -4.00
CA ARG A 121 25.75 -14.31 -4.65
C ARG A 121 27.22 -14.07 -4.36
N GLY A 122 27.65 -14.20 -3.11
CA GLY A 122 29.06 -14.10 -2.74
C GLY A 122 29.90 -15.14 -3.50
N LEU A 123 29.39 -16.37 -3.56
CA LEU A 123 30.01 -17.48 -4.31
C LEU A 123 30.14 -17.17 -5.80
N ALA A 124 29.08 -16.65 -6.43
CA ALA A 124 29.10 -16.26 -7.84
C ALA A 124 30.11 -15.13 -8.11
N GLU A 125 30.11 -14.08 -7.30
CA GLU A 125 31.03 -12.95 -7.47
C GLU A 125 32.50 -13.39 -7.39
N ALA A 126 32.84 -14.20 -6.39
CA ALA A 126 34.23 -14.59 -6.15
C ALA A 126 34.73 -15.67 -7.12
N SER A 127 33.88 -16.64 -7.49
CA SER A 127 34.24 -17.69 -8.45
C SER A 127 34.30 -17.20 -9.91
N GLY A 128 33.65 -16.08 -10.22
CA GLY A 128 33.51 -15.55 -11.58
C GLY A 128 32.43 -16.22 -12.43
N LEU A 129 31.66 -17.15 -11.85
CA LEU A 129 30.49 -17.75 -12.49
C LEU A 129 29.26 -16.84 -12.36
N SER A 130 28.32 -16.96 -13.30
CA SER A 130 27.06 -16.21 -13.19
C SER A 130 26.21 -16.75 -12.04
N TYR A 131 25.41 -15.89 -11.40
CA TYR A 131 24.47 -16.34 -10.36
C TYR A 131 23.53 -17.44 -10.86
N ALA A 132 23.14 -17.42 -12.14
CA ALA A 132 22.30 -18.46 -12.74
C ALA A 132 23.03 -19.81 -12.84
N ASP A 133 24.35 -19.80 -13.02
CA ASP A 133 25.18 -21.02 -13.07
C ASP A 133 25.38 -21.61 -11.70
N ILE A 134 25.69 -20.77 -10.71
CA ILE A 134 25.72 -21.17 -9.30
C ILE A 134 24.35 -21.72 -8.87
N LEU A 135 23.25 -21.04 -9.23
CA LEU A 135 21.91 -21.53 -8.92
C LEU A 135 21.60 -22.86 -9.60
N LEU A 136 22.06 -23.05 -10.84
CA LEU A 136 21.92 -24.33 -11.54
C LEU A 136 22.69 -25.45 -10.81
N MET A 137 23.93 -25.20 -10.36
CA MET A 137 24.70 -26.19 -9.57
C MET A 137 23.91 -26.68 -8.34
N HIS A 138 23.22 -25.78 -7.64
CA HIS A 138 22.48 -26.07 -6.41
C HIS A 138 21.10 -26.70 -6.62
N THR A 139 20.60 -26.65 -7.84
CA THR A 139 19.29 -27.21 -8.23
C THR A 139 19.46 -28.35 -9.23
N PHE A 140 20.70 -28.78 -9.50
CA PHE A 140 20.99 -29.70 -10.59
C PHE A 140 20.39 -31.08 -10.32
N LEU A 141 20.50 -31.60 -9.09
CA LEU A 141 19.85 -32.84 -8.68
C LEU A 141 18.35 -32.80 -8.92
N ASP A 142 17.69 -31.72 -8.48
CA ASP A 142 16.26 -31.53 -8.60
C ASP A 142 15.83 -31.40 -10.08
N THR A 143 16.52 -30.57 -10.84
CA THR A 143 16.20 -30.27 -12.25
C THR A 143 16.50 -31.44 -13.19
N ALA A 144 17.59 -32.19 -12.97
CA ALA A 144 17.91 -33.38 -13.74
C ALA A 144 16.86 -34.48 -13.52
N SER A 145 16.43 -34.65 -12.26
CA SER A 145 15.38 -35.59 -11.88
C SER A 145 14.04 -35.21 -12.49
N LEU A 146 13.68 -33.92 -12.44
CA LEU A 146 12.48 -33.35 -13.08
C LEU A 146 12.44 -33.59 -14.61
N SER A 147 13.60 -33.76 -15.25
CA SER A 147 13.74 -33.85 -16.70
C SER A 147 13.90 -35.29 -17.20
N LYS A 148 13.87 -36.30 -16.31
CA LYS A 148 14.10 -37.73 -16.62
C LYS A 148 15.41 -38.02 -17.37
N ILE A 149 16.38 -37.12 -17.30
CA ILE A 149 17.69 -37.31 -17.94
C ILE A 149 18.54 -38.13 -16.98
N LYS A 150 19.16 -39.22 -17.48
CA LYS A 150 20.14 -40.02 -16.72
C LYS A 150 21.44 -39.21 -16.50
N VAL A 151 21.39 -38.20 -15.65
CA VAL A 151 22.56 -37.42 -15.20
C VAL A 151 22.94 -37.77 -13.75
N ASP A 152 22.10 -38.56 -13.07
CA ASP A 152 22.19 -38.81 -11.63
C ASP A 152 23.50 -39.49 -11.21
N SER A 153 24.04 -40.44 -12.01
CA SER A 153 25.26 -41.15 -11.63
C SER A 153 26.50 -40.24 -11.64
N LYS A 154 26.75 -39.53 -12.74
CA LYS A 154 27.95 -38.69 -12.89
C LYS A 154 27.95 -37.46 -11.97
N PHE A 155 26.78 -36.89 -11.67
CA PHE A 155 26.68 -35.79 -10.70
C PHE A 155 26.81 -36.28 -9.25
N ARG A 156 26.31 -37.47 -8.90
CA ARG A 156 26.56 -38.06 -7.57
C ARG A 156 28.03 -38.45 -7.38
N ASP A 157 28.72 -38.84 -8.45
CA ASP A 157 30.16 -39.13 -8.41
C ASP A 157 31.01 -37.88 -8.12
N LEU A 158 30.49 -36.67 -8.36
CA LEU A 158 31.12 -35.41 -7.94
C LEU A 158 31.42 -35.38 -6.42
N PHE A 159 30.44 -35.79 -5.61
CA PHE A 159 30.59 -35.89 -4.15
C PHE A 159 31.47 -37.07 -3.72
N LYS A 160 31.91 -37.93 -4.64
CA LYS A 160 32.90 -38.98 -4.38
C LYS A 160 34.31 -38.54 -4.76
N GLU A 161 34.47 -37.90 -5.91
CA GLU A 161 35.75 -37.60 -6.57
C GLU A 161 36.34 -36.23 -6.22
N ARG A 162 35.51 -35.29 -5.74
CA ARG A 162 35.91 -33.89 -5.47
C ARG A 162 35.38 -33.42 -4.11
N LYS A 163 35.72 -34.18 -3.06
CA LYS A 163 35.28 -33.91 -1.69
C LYS A 163 36.09 -32.78 -1.06
N VAL A 164 35.38 -31.89 -0.38
CA VAL A 164 35.97 -30.91 0.55
C VAL A 164 35.24 -31.04 1.88
N ILE A 165 36.00 -31.04 2.98
CA ILE A 165 35.44 -30.98 4.33
C ILE A 165 35.26 -29.50 4.66
N PHE A 166 34.01 -29.08 4.82
CA PHE A 166 33.69 -27.70 5.16
C PHE A 166 33.38 -27.58 6.65
N PHE A 167 34.08 -26.69 7.34
CA PHE A 167 33.71 -26.20 8.65
C PHE A 167 33.05 -24.85 8.52
N TYR A 168 31.76 -24.79 8.78
CA TYR A 168 31.00 -23.55 8.72
C TYR A 168 30.81 -22.99 10.12
N ARG A 169 31.13 -21.70 10.27
CA ARG A 169 30.90 -20.88 11.46
C ARG A 169 29.98 -19.72 11.07
N PRO A 170 28.69 -20.01 10.81
CA PRO A 170 27.74 -19.01 10.35
C PRO A 170 27.47 -18.00 11.46
N GLN A 171 27.19 -16.74 11.10
CA GLN A 171 26.76 -15.73 12.06
C GLN A 171 25.41 -16.08 12.72
N THR A 172 24.57 -16.85 12.05
CA THR A 172 23.24 -17.28 12.52
C THR A 172 23.09 -18.79 12.43
N GLY A 173 22.53 -19.41 13.46
CA GLY A 173 22.45 -20.87 13.58
C GLY A 173 23.70 -21.49 14.19
N ASN A 174 23.73 -22.82 14.17
CA ASN A 174 24.76 -23.67 14.74
C ASN A 174 25.96 -23.81 13.77
N PRO A 175 27.20 -23.61 14.25
CA PRO A 175 28.39 -24.18 13.63
C PRO A 175 28.24 -25.66 13.31
N PHE A 176 28.71 -26.07 12.14
CA PHE A 176 28.59 -27.44 11.69
C PHE A 176 29.71 -27.79 10.70
N VAL A 177 29.94 -29.09 10.57
CA VAL A 177 30.85 -29.67 9.58
C VAL A 177 30.03 -30.45 8.56
N ALA A 178 30.41 -30.33 7.29
CA ALA A 178 29.76 -31.05 6.20
C ALA A 178 30.80 -31.53 5.19
N ILE A 179 30.55 -32.70 4.60
CA ILE A 179 31.28 -33.15 3.43
C ILE A 179 30.54 -32.61 2.21
N GLY A 180 31.18 -31.71 1.49
CA GLY A 180 30.60 -31.02 0.34
C GLY A 180 31.50 -31.09 -0.89
N CYS A 181 31.20 -30.22 -1.84
CA CYS A 181 31.94 -30.09 -3.09
C CYS A 181 32.21 -28.61 -3.38
N PRO A 182 33.36 -28.24 -3.98
CA PRO A 182 33.60 -26.86 -4.38
C PRO A 182 32.46 -26.30 -5.24
N GLY A 183 31.94 -25.13 -4.85
CA GLY A 183 30.89 -24.43 -5.59
C GLY A 183 29.48 -24.86 -5.24
N ILE A 184 29.32 -25.73 -4.25
CA ILE A 184 28.02 -26.13 -3.70
C ILE A 184 28.01 -25.85 -2.19
N ILE A 185 27.18 -24.90 -1.75
CA ILE A 185 26.98 -24.52 -0.33
C ILE A 185 26.03 -25.48 0.40
N GLY A 186 25.26 -26.25 -0.37
CA GLY A 186 24.39 -27.30 0.17
C GLY A 186 25.18 -28.54 0.60
N THR A 187 24.50 -29.49 1.23
CA THR A 187 25.14 -30.70 1.77
C THR A 187 24.28 -31.94 1.56
N LEU A 188 24.92 -33.11 1.63
CA LEU A 188 24.28 -34.42 1.70
C LEU A 188 24.56 -35.14 3.04
N THR A 189 25.62 -34.75 3.74
CA THR A 189 26.03 -35.41 4.99
C THR A 189 26.82 -34.47 5.89
N GLY A 190 26.71 -34.64 7.21
CA GLY A 190 27.45 -33.84 8.17
C GLY A 190 26.93 -33.90 9.60
N MET A 191 27.46 -33.04 10.45
CA MET A 191 27.04 -32.91 11.85
C MET A 191 27.22 -31.49 12.35
N ASN A 192 26.39 -31.07 13.30
CA ASN A 192 26.48 -29.75 13.92
C ASN A 192 26.97 -29.79 15.38
N GLU A 193 27.31 -28.63 15.93
CA GLU A 193 27.80 -28.50 17.31
C GLU A 193 26.78 -28.96 18.37
N ARG A 194 25.50 -29.04 18.01
CA ARG A 194 24.43 -29.54 18.88
C ARG A 194 24.33 -31.05 18.88
N GLY A 195 25.21 -31.76 18.17
CA GLY A 195 25.22 -33.23 18.10
C GLY A 195 24.19 -33.81 17.13
N VAL A 196 23.55 -32.98 16.30
CA VAL A 196 22.67 -33.46 15.23
C VAL A 196 23.51 -33.91 14.04
N THR A 197 23.30 -35.14 13.59
CA THR A 197 23.94 -35.72 12.40
C THR A 197 22.94 -35.89 11.28
N LEU A 198 23.41 -35.86 10.04
CA LEU A 198 22.58 -35.99 8.85
C LEU A 198 23.31 -36.79 7.78
N ASP A 199 22.59 -37.68 7.09
CA ASP A 199 23.07 -38.45 5.94
C ASP A 199 21.96 -38.66 4.90
N GLU A 200 22.24 -38.47 3.61
CA GLU A 200 21.34 -38.80 2.48
C GLU A 200 21.69 -40.17 1.91
N ARG A 201 20.68 -41.02 1.68
CA ARG A 201 20.84 -42.33 1.04
C ARG A 201 20.25 -42.39 -0.37
N GLY A 202 19.43 -41.43 -0.75
CA GLY A 202 18.77 -41.38 -2.05
C GLY A 202 17.56 -42.29 -2.12
N ALA A 203 16.55 -41.89 -2.89
CA ALA A 203 15.37 -42.68 -3.20
C ALA A 203 15.18 -42.82 -4.72
N GLU A 204 14.38 -43.82 -5.14
CA GLU A 204 13.87 -43.87 -6.50
C GLU A 204 12.90 -42.69 -6.75
N LYS A 205 13.23 -41.86 -7.74
CA LYS A 205 12.61 -40.54 -7.94
C LYS A 205 11.31 -40.64 -8.73
N THR A 206 10.29 -41.21 -8.09
CA THR A 206 8.97 -41.48 -8.71
C THR A 206 8.03 -40.27 -8.71
N GLN A 207 8.24 -39.28 -7.83
CA GLN A 207 7.45 -38.04 -7.74
C GLN A 207 8.33 -36.78 -7.66
N LEU A 208 7.93 -35.74 -8.40
CA LEU A 208 8.75 -34.56 -8.65
C LEU A 208 7.89 -33.28 -8.61
N SER A 209 8.40 -32.23 -7.98
CA SER A 209 7.73 -30.94 -7.78
C SER A 209 8.65 -29.78 -8.13
N THR A 210 8.06 -28.72 -8.69
CA THR A 210 8.75 -27.44 -8.94
C THR A 210 8.48 -26.40 -7.85
N ALA A 211 7.74 -26.77 -6.82
CA ALA A 211 7.33 -25.92 -5.72
C ALA A 211 7.91 -26.47 -4.41
N GLY A 212 9.21 -26.30 -4.22
CA GLY A 212 9.92 -26.84 -3.08
C GLY A 212 11.33 -26.29 -2.93
N VAL A 213 11.87 -26.40 -1.73
CA VAL A 213 13.27 -26.07 -1.44
C VAL A 213 14.15 -27.16 -2.07
N PRO A 214 15.19 -26.79 -2.84
CA PRO A 214 16.12 -27.77 -3.40
C PRO A 214 16.76 -28.64 -2.30
N ILE A 215 16.89 -29.93 -2.56
CA ILE A 215 17.26 -30.91 -1.52
C ILE A 215 18.57 -30.55 -0.80
N LEU A 216 19.60 -30.13 -1.54
CA LEU A 216 20.90 -29.74 -0.99
C LEU A 216 20.81 -28.56 -0.01
N ILE A 217 19.86 -27.63 -0.26
CA ILE A 217 19.59 -26.48 0.60
C ILE A 217 18.72 -26.88 1.79
N LEU A 218 17.79 -27.82 1.60
CA LEU A 218 16.97 -28.35 2.69
C LEU A 218 17.83 -29.06 3.74
N LEU A 219 18.73 -29.94 3.32
CA LEU A 219 19.64 -30.67 4.23
C LEU A 219 20.64 -29.72 4.91
N ARG A 220 21.07 -28.69 4.19
CA ARG A 220 21.92 -27.63 4.74
C ARG A 220 21.26 -26.87 5.89
N GLN A 221 19.95 -26.66 5.81
CA GLN A 221 19.17 -26.01 6.88
C GLN A 221 19.08 -26.89 8.12
N VAL A 222 18.94 -28.21 7.96
CA VAL A 222 18.91 -29.14 9.09
C VAL A 222 20.21 -29.04 9.89
N LEU A 223 21.38 -29.06 9.23
CA LEU A 223 22.65 -28.91 9.95
C LEU A 223 22.80 -27.54 10.60
N GLN A 224 22.39 -26.45 9.94
CA GLN A 224 22.57 -25.10 10.49
C GLN A 224 21.60 -24.76 11.61
N TYR A 225 20.37 -25.26 11.61
CA TYR A 225 19.31 -24.73 12.46
C TYR A 225 18.63 -25.76 13.37
N SER A 226 19.00 -27.04 13.29
CA SER A 226 18.47 -28.04 14.21
C SER A 226 19.25 -28.05 15.51
N ASP A 227 18.55 -27.85 16.62
CA ASP A 227 19.11 -28.03 17.96
C ASP A 227 18.85 -29.43 18.50
N SER A 228 18.05 -30.25 17.80
CA SER A 228 17.68 -31.62 18.18
C SER A 228 17.30 -32.51 16.99
N LEU A 229 17.23 -33.82 17.23
CA LEU A 229 16.64 -34.79 16.30
C LEU A 229 15.27 -34.33 15.77
N TYR A 230 14.41 -33.85 16.67
CA TYR A 230 13.05 -33.44 16.35
C TYR A 230 13.00 -32.16 15.52
N ASP A 231 13.96 -31.25 15.71
CA ASP A 231 14.10 -30.11 14.80
C ASP A 231 14.46 -30.57 13.39
N GLY A 232 15.36 -31.54 13.25
CA GLY A 232 15.72 -32.11 11.96
C GLY A 232 14.54 -32.77 11.26
N ILE A 233 13.74 -33.55 12.01
CA ILE A 233 12.47 -34.10 11.52
C ILE A 233 11.56 -32.96 11.06
N ARG A 234 11.31 -31.98 11.93
CA ARG A 234 10.41 -30.85 11.65
C ARG A 234 10.84 -30.08 10.41
N PHE A 235 12.13 -29.79 10.21
CA PHE A 235 12.62 -29.10 9.01
C PHE A 235 12.27 -29.85 7.72
N ILE A 236 12.49 -31.17 7.71
CA ILE A 236 12.26 -32.01 6.54
C ILE A 236 10.76 -32.23 6.29
N THR A 237 9.95 -32.35 7.35
CA THR A 237 8.52 -32.64 7.23
C THR A 237 7.66 -31.42 6.95
N SER A 238 8.06 -30.24 7.43
CA SER A 238 7.35 -28.96 7.22
C SER A 238 7.78 -28.19 5.97
N SER A 239 8.91 -28.52 5.36
CA SER A 239 9.38 -27.86 4.14
C SER A 239 8.70 -28.44 2.89
N PRO A 240 8.27 -27.61 1.93
CA PRO A 240 7.86 -28.09 0.61
C PRO A 240 9.05 -28.73 -0.12
N ARG A 241 8.87 -29.97 -0.60
CA ARG A 241 9.93 -30.83 -1.16
C ARG A 241 9.83 -30.97 -2.67
N THR A 242 10.97 -31.02 -3.34
CA THR A 242 11.10 -31.09 -4.82
C THR A 242 11.18 -32.50 -5.36
N ILE A 243 11.74 -33.44 -4.60
CA ILE A 243 11.99 -34.84 -4.99
C ILE A 243 11.63 -35.79 -3.85
N ALA A 244 11.62 -37.10 -4.15
CA ALA A 244 11.60 -38.14 -3.12
C ALA A 244 13.02 -38.44 -2.64
N ASP A 245 13.18 -38.68 -1.35
CA ASP A 245 14.47 -38.96 -0.74
C ASP A 245 14.35 -39.77 0.58
N ILE A 246 15.48 -40.32 1.02
CA ILE A 246 15.68 -41.00 2.31
C ILE A 246 16.78 -40.29 3.06
N ILE A 247 16.41 -39.65 4.17
CA ILE A 247 17.34 -38.90 5.03
C ILE A 247 17.43 -39.57 6.39
N ILE A 248 18.65 -39.78 6.86
CA ILE A 248 18.93 -40.26 8.20
C ILE A 248 19.31 -39.06 9.04
N VAL A 249 18.62 -38.86 10.16
CA VAL A 249 18.96 -37.81 11.14
C VAL A 249 19.27 -38.48 12.47
N GLY A 250 20.42 -38.18 13.04
CA GLY A 250 20.84 -38.65 14.36
C GLY A 250 20.98 -37.52 15.36
N ASP A 251 20.92 -37.86 16.65
CA ASP A 251 21.24 -36.96 17.75
C ASP A 251 22.09 -37.71 18.77
N THR A 252 23.36 -37.34 18.82
CA THR A 252 24.38 -38.02 19.62
C THR A 252 24.18 -37.84 21.13
N ARG A 253 23.47 -36.79 21.55
CA ARG A 253 23.26 -36.50 22.98
C ARG A 253 22.26 -37.44 23.63
N ILE A 254 21.27 -37.87 22.84
CA ILE A 254 20.24 -38.82 23.27
C ILE A 254 20.46 -40.23 22.71
N ASN A 255 21.51 -40.42 21.92
CA ASN A 255 21.85 -41.66 21.22
C ASN A 255 20.66 -42.25 20.44
N LYS A 256 19.95 -41.40 19.70
CA LYS A 256 18.82 -41.79 18.85
C LYS A 256 19.04 -41.35 17.42
N GLY A 257 18.51 -42.14 16.49
CA GLY A 257 18.42 -41.79 15.09
C GLY A 257 17.04 -42.08 14.54
N CYS A 258 16.70 -41.37 13.48
CA CYS A 258 15.52 -41.65 12.68
C CYS A 258 15.87 -41.69 11.19
N ILE A 259 15.10 -42.48 10.46
CA ILE A 259 15.06 -42.47 9.01
C ILE A 259 13.79 -41.75 8.60
N ILE A 260 13.92 -40.73 7.77
CA ILE A 260 12.83 -39.95 7.21
C ILE A 260 12.77 -40.27 5.72
N GLU A 261 11.75 -41.02 5.35
CA GLU A 261 11.45 -41.34 3.96
C GLU A 261 10.36 -40.38 3.49
N PHE A 262 10.57 -39.67 2.38
CA PHE A 262 9.56 -38.74 1.88
C PHE A 262 9.46 -38.72 0.37
N ASN A 263 8.30 -38.25 -0.10
CA ASN A 263 8.12 -37.74 -1.45
C ASN A 263 7.66 -36.28 -1.40
N THR A 264 7.26 -35.73 -2.55
CA THR A 264 6.82 -34.33 -2.64
C THR A 264 5.60 -33.98 -1.76
N LYS A 265 4.81 -34.99 -1.33
CA LYS A 265 3.55 -34.82 -0.61
C LYS A 265 3.52 -35.53 0.75
N ASN A 266 4.05 -36.74 0.82
CA ASN A 266 3.95 -37.63 1.97
C ASN A 266 5.33 -37.87 2.59
N TYR A 267 5.36 -38.26 3.86
CA TYR A 267 6.57 -38.70 4.55
C TYR A 267 6.25 -39.76 5.60
N VAL A 268 7.28 -40.50 5.99
CA VAL A 268 7.28 -41.45 7.11
C VAL A 268 8.56 -41.20 7.90
N VAL A 269 8.45 -41.21 9.23
CA VAL A 269 9.58 -41.14 10.15
C VAL A 269 9.66 -42.47 10.89
N ARG A 270 10.83 -43.11 10.88
CA ARG A 270 11.09 -44.37 11.57
C ARG A 270 12.19 -44.15 12.60
N PHE A 271 11.90 -44.37 13.87
CA PHE A 271 12.90 -44.36 14.94
C PHE A 271 13.48 -45.76 15.11
N GLN A 272 14.78 -45.87 15.35
CA GLN A 272 15.43 -47.16 15.58
C GLN A 272 16.03 -47.28 16.99
N GLY A 273 16.07 -48.52 17.48
CA GLY A 273 16.84 -48.91 18.67
C GLY A 273 18.35 -48.98 18.38
N PRO A 274 19.20 -49.20 19.40
CA PRO A 274 20.64 -49.10 19.25
C PRO A 274 21.24 -50.21 18.37
N GLY A 275 21.96 -49.83 17.31
CA GLY A 275 23.01 -50.66 16.69
C GLY A 275 22.79 -51.22 15.28
N ILE A 276 21.58 -51.21 14.70
CA ILE A 276 21.33 -51.70 13.32
C ILE A 276 20.23 -50.85 12.67
N GLY A 277 20.42 -50.46 11.40
CA GLY A 277 19.41 -49.77 10.62
C GLY A 277 18.96 -50.49 9.35
N GLU A 278 17.65 -50.75 9.27
CA GLU A 278 16.98 -51.33 8.08
C GLU A 278 16.23 -50.24 7.31
N SER A 279 16.35 -50.27 5.97
CA SER A 279 15.61 -49.45 5.01
C SER A 279 15.00 -50.38 3.97
N LEU A 280 13.70 -50.24 3.67
CA LEU A 280 12.98 -51.18 2.81
C LEU A 280 13.26 -51.00 1.32
N ASN A 281 13.90 -49.91 0.89
CA ASN A 281 14.22 -49.57 -0.51
C ASN A 281 13.09 -49.86 -1.53
N SER A 282 11.82 -49.86 -1.08
CA SER A 282 10.64 -50.28 -1.83
C SER A 282 9.57 -49.22 -1.63
N PHE A 283 9.59 -48.19 -2.47
CA PHE A 283 8.61 -47.10 -2.50
C PHE A 283 7.26 -47.49 -3.13
N LEU A 284 6.97 -48.80 -3.27
CA LEU A 284 5.75 -49.26 -3.95
C LEU A 284 4.53 -49.39 -3.03
N ASN A 285 4.69 -49.53 -1.70
CA ASN A 285 3.58 -49.85 -0.79
C ASN A 285 3.46 -48.87 0.40
N LEU A 286 3.41 -47.57 0.13
CA LEU A 286 2.95 -46.57 1.10
C LEU A 286 1.41 -46.44 1.11
N LYS A 287 0.71 -47.58 0.90
CA LYS A 287 -0.74 -47.73 1.09
C LYS A 287 -0.97 -48.63 2.31
N ASP A 288 -1.53 -48.03 3.35
CA ASP A 288 -2.40 -48.58 4.40
C ASP A 288 -1.96 -49.77 5.28
N GLU A 289 -0.84 -50.47 5.09
CA GLU A 289 -0.64 -51.77 5.76
C GLU A 289 0.28 -51.87 7.00
N LEU A 290 1.02 -50.84 7.44
CA LEU A 290 2.11 -51.09 8.40
C LEU A 290 1.90 -50.73 9.87
N GLY A 291 0.76 -50.23 10.32
CA GLY A 291 0.43 -50.20 11.77
C GLY A 291 1.54 -49.67 12.72
N ILE A 292 2.39 -48.75 12.26
CA ILE A 292 3.50 -48.18 13.05
C ILE A 292 2.99 -46.88 13.67
N SER A 293 3.20 -46.77 14.98
CA SER A 293 2.91 -45.61 15.82
C SER A 293 3.54 -44.35 15.22
N VAL A 294 2.66 -43.53 14.65
CA VAL A 294 2.86 -42.12 14.37
C VAL A 294 3.25 -41.47 15.71
N ILE A 295 4.36 -40.73 15.76
CA ILE A 295 4.52 -39.75 16.84
C ILE A 295 3.35 -38.78 16.65
N ASP A 296 2.41 -38.85 17.58
CA ASP A 296 1.09 -38.22 17.54
C ASP A 296 1.15 -36.69 17.78
N GLU A 297 2.16 -36.02 17.24
CA GLU A 297 1.95 -34.65 16.80
C GLU A 297 1.49 -34.74 15.35
N LYS A 298 0.18 -34.91 15.17
CA LYS A 298 -0.49 -34.54 13.91
C LYS A 298 0.17 -33.25 13.43
N PRO A 299 0.76 -33.20 12.21
CA PRO A 299 1.13 -31.91 11.64
C PRO A 299 -0.12 -31.04 11.72
N ILE A 300 -0.02 -29.92 12.44
CA ILE A 300 -1.16 -29.03 12.68
C ILE A 300 -1.73 -28.69 11.31
N ASP A 301 -2.91 -29.23 11.00
CA ASP A 301 -3.61 -28.86 9.79
C ASP A 301 -3.93 -27.36 9.94
N PRO A 302 -3.41 -26.48 9.06
CA PRO A 302 -3.65 -25.06 9.17
C PRO A 302 -5.14 -24.72 9.10
N PHE A 303 -6.00 -25.62 8.59
CA PHE A 303 -7.45 -25.49 8.65
C PHE A 303 -8.05 -25.97 9.99
N GLU A 304 -7.53 -27.05 10.57
CA GLU A 304 -7.89 -27.53 11.92
C GLU A 304 -7.50 -26.52 12.99
N PHE A 305 -6.39 -25.79 12.81
CA PHE A 305 -5.95 -24.71 13.70
C PHE A 305 -7.03 -23.62 13.89
N TYR A 306 -7.82 -23.37 12.84
CA TYR A 306 -8.94 -22.43 12.87
C TYR A 306 -10.30 -23.11 13.02
N SER A 307 -10.35 -24.40 13.34
CA SER A 307 -11.63 -25.06 13.61
C SER A 307 -12.28 -24.48 14.88
N TYR A 308 -13.60 -24.42 14.86
CA TYR A 308 -14.42 -24.02 15.99
C TYR A 308 -15.80 -24.67 15.89
N GLU A 309 -16.47 -24.85 17.03
CA GLU A 309 -17.84 -25.36 17.06
C GLU A 309 -18.82 -24.25 16.70
N LYS A 310 -19.62 -24.46 15.65
CA LYS A 310 -20.64 -23.48 15.23
C LYS A 310 -21.79 -23.48 16.23
N LYS A 311 -21.80 -22.51 17.15
CA LYS A 311 -22.90 -22.23 18.08
C LYS A 311 -23.54 -20.89 17.78
N SER A 312 -24.87 -20.87 17.68
CA SER A 312 -25.62 -19.62 17.71
C SER A 312 -25.42 -18.97 19.09
N PHE A 313 -25.13 -17.68 19.12
CA PHE A 313 -24.90 -16.95 20.36
C PHE A 313 -26.05 -15.96 20.62
N PRO A 314 -26.54 -15.86 21.88
CA PRO A 314 -27.59 -14.93 22.24
C PRO A 314 -27.07 -13.50 22.07
N HIS A 315 -27.71 -12.73 21.20
CA HIS A 315 -27.35 -11.35 20.94
C HIS A 315 -28.58 -10.46 21.12
N LYS A 316 -28.55 -9.63 22.17
CA LYS A 316 -29.49 -8.51 22.27
C LYS A 316 -28.92 -7.37 21.43
N LEU A 317 -29.48 -7.18 20.24
CA LEU A 317 -29.08 -6.06 19.38
C LEU A 317 -29.49 -4.74 20.02
N GLU A 318 -28.52 -3.92 20.40
CA GLU A 318 -28.77 -2.55 20.82
C GLU A 318 -28.78 -1.66 19.59
N LEU A 319 -29.94 -1.08 19.24
CA LEU A 319 -30.02 -0.10 18.16
C LEU A 319 -29.33 1.19 18.60
N VAL A 320 -28.18 1.50 18.01
CA VAL A 320 -27.40 2.69 18.35
C VAL A 320 -27.69 3.85 17.41
N GLU A 321 -28.01 3.57 16.14
CA GLU A 321 -28.24 4.60 15.14
C GLU A 321 -29.29 4.17 14.13
N LYS A 322 -30.16 5.10 13.72
CA LYS A 322 -31.16 4.87 12.67
C LYS A 322 -31.20 6.07 11.73
N THR A 323 -30.81 5.85 10.48
CA THR A 323 -30.86 6.85 9.41
C THR A 323 -31.93 6.49 8.39
N THR A 324 -32.13 7.31 7.36
CA THR A 324 -33.00 6.97 6.22
C THR A 324 -32.42 5.84 5.38
N ARG A 325 -31.10 5.58 5.42
CA ARG A 325 -30.41 4.63 4.54
C ARG A 325 -29.92 3.35 5.24
N TYR A 326 -29.66 3.37 6.54
CA TYR A 326 -29.22 2.20 7.29
C TYR A 326 -29.63 2.27 8.77
N LYS A 327 -29.44 1.18 9.50
CA LYS A 327 -29.46 1.11 10.96
C LYS A 327 -28.14 0.56 11.48
N ARG A 328 -27.65 1.05 12.61
CA ARG A 328 -26.49 0.51 13.30
C ARG A 328 -26.91 -0.18 14.58
N TYR A 329 -26.49 -1.41 14.75
CA TYR A 329 -26.66 -2.21 15.94
C TYR A 329 -25.31 -2.50 16.56
N SER A 330 -25.18 -2.37 17.87
CA SER A 330 -24.00 -2.78 18.63
C SER A 330 -24.38 -3.92 19.55
N PHE A 331 -23.50 -4.91 19.67
CA PHE A 331 -23.67 -6.00 20.63
C PHE A 331 -22.31 -6.66 20.92
N SER A 332 -22.28 -7.47 21.97
CA SER A 332 -21.09 -8.19 22.41
C SER A 332 -21.43 -9.58 22.91
N TYR A 333 -20.46 -10.47 22.82
CA TYR A 333 -20.60 -11.85 23.30
C TYR A 333 -19.23 -12.41 23.71
N PRO A 334 -19.18 -13.41 24.60
CA PRO A 334 -17.93 -14.07 24.98
C PRO A 334 -17.37 -14.89 23.81
N SER A 335 -16.06 -14.78 23.56
CA SER A 335 -15.35 -15.58 22.58
C SER A 335 -15.42 -17.07 22.95
N VAL A 336 -15.40 -17.94 21.93
CA VAL A 336 -15.22 -19.39 22.12
C VAL A 336 -13.74 -19.78 22.15
N VAL A 337 -12.86 -18.82 21.89
CA VAL A 337 -11.41 -19.00 21.96
C VAL A 337 -10.97 -18.41 23.29
N GLU A 338 -10.59 -19.31 24.20
CA GLU A 338 -9.93 -18.93 25.44
C GLU A 338 -8.55 -18.37 25.11
N THR A 339 -8.28 -17.16 25.61
CA THR A 339 -6.95 -16.54 25.55
C THR A 339 -6.51 -16.15 26.94
N ASP A 340 -5.23 -15.79 27.10
CA ASP A 340 -4.71 -15.24 28.36
C ASP A 340 -5.23 -13.80 28.67
N TYR A 341 -6.34 -13.38 28.05
CA TYR A 341 -6.95 -12.07 28.21
C TYR A 341 -8.21 -12.17 29.11
N PRO A 342 -8.33 -11.40 30.21
CA PRO A 342 -9.31 -11.69 31.27
C PRO A 342 -10.78 -11.60 30.88
N GLU A 343 -11.11 -10.86 29.81
CA GLU A 343 -12.50 -10.58 29.45
C GLU A 343 -12.98 -11.45 28.27
N ASP A 344 -12.09 -11.86 27.35
CA ASP A 344 -12.41 -12.61 26.12
C ASP A 344 -13.71 -12.16 25.40
N ILE A 345 -14.06 -10.88 25.49
CA ILE A 345 -15.28 -10.32 24.89
C ILE A 345 -15.02 -9.96 23.43
N VAL A 346 -15.94 -10.34 22.56
CA VAL A 346 -16.01 -9.92 21.16
C VAL A 346 -17.12 -8.91 20.99
N TYR A 347 -16.87 -7.92 20.18
CA TYR A 347 -17.77 -6.80 19.97
C TYR A 347 -18.03 -6.59 18.49
N LEU A 348 -19.32 -6.47 18.17
CA LEU A 348 -19.80 -6.34 16.81
C LEU A 348 -20.61 -5.06 16.64
N ASP A 349 -20.29 -4.31 15.60
CA ASP A 349 -21.13 -3.22 15.09
C ASP A 349 -21.68 -3.65 13.72
N PHE A 350 -22.99 -3.87 13.64
CA PHE A 350 -23.69 -4.26 12.42
C PHE A 350 -24.44 -3.08 11.80
N TYR A 351 -24.15 -2.79 10.54
CA TYR A 351 -24.76 -1.73 9.76
C TYR A 351 -25.72 -2.37 8.72
N GLU A 352 -27.01 -2.37 9.04
CA GLU A 352 -28.11 -2.92 8.24
C GLU A 352 -28.59 -1.90 7.19
N PRO A 353 -28.53 -2.17 5.88
CA PRO A 353 -29.14 -1.31 4.86
C PRO A 353 -30.66 -1.20 5.02
N ARG A 354 -31.25 -0.07 4.60
CA ARG A 354 -32.70 0.15 4.56
C ARG A 354 -33.21 0.25 3.13
N GLY A 355 -34.39 -0.31 2.88
CA GLY A 355 -35.10 -0.20 1.61
C GLY A 355 -34.86 -1.35 0.62
N GLU A 356 -34.09 -2.37 1.00
CA GLU A 356 -33.85 -3.59 0.21
C GLU A 356 -34.39 -4.81 0.97
N ASP A 357 -34.99 -5.77 0.25
CA ASP A 357 -35.53 -7.01 0.83
C ASP A 357 -34.42 -7.95 1.30
N THR A 358 -33.37 -8.07 0.49
CA THR A 358 -32.12 -8.79 0.79
C THR A 358 -30.91 -7.94 0.43
N TYR A 359 -29.71 -8.23 0.91
CA TYR A 359 -28.50 -7.48 0.53
C TYR A 359 -27.21 -8.30 0.70
N PRO A 360 -26.17 -8.03 -0.09
CA PRO A 360 -24.83 -8.54 0.16
C PRO A 360 -24.27 -7.97 1.47
N ALA A 361 -23.21 -8.59 1.99
CA ALA A 361 -22.60 -8.19 3.25
C ALA A 361 -21.08 -8.13 3.15
N VAL A 362 -20.44 -7.30 3.96
CA VAL A 362 -18.99 -7.20 4.07
C VAL A 362 -18.59 -7.23 5.54
N ILE A 363 -17.69 -8.14 5.89
CA ILE A 363 -17.01 -8.10 7.19
C ILE A 363 -15.84 -7.12 7.14
N PHE A 364 -15.72 -6.31 8.18
CA PHE A 364 -14.65 -5.33 8.34
C PHE A 364 -13.76 -5.70 9.53
N LEU A 365 -12.46 -5.83 9.29
CA LEU A 365 -11.43 -6.01 10.32
C LEU A 365 -10.62 -4.75 10.54
N SER A 366 -10.52 -4.37 11.81
CA SER A 366 -9.89 -3.12 12.23
C SER A 366 -8.36 -3.17 12.15
N HIS A 367 -7.73 -1.99 12.18
CA HIS A 367 -6.30 -1.87 12.39
C HIS A 367 -5.88 -2.28 13.81
N LEU A 368 -4.56 -2.35 14.06
CA LEU A 368 -3.98 -2.83 15.32
C LEU A 368 -4.48 -2.06 16.55
N ALA A 369 -4.88 -0.79 16.39
CA ALA A 369 -5.37 0.04 17.49
C ALA A 369 -6.88 -0.03 17.73
N GLY A 370 -7.56 -0.96 17.06
CA GLY A 370 -9.00 -1.11 17.15
C GLY A 370 -9.78 -0.24 16.16
N GLY A 371 -11.03 -0.60 15.97
CA GLY A 371 -11.96 0.09 15.08
C GLY A 371 -12.43 1.40 15.69
N THR A 372 -12.41 2.47 14.91
CA THR A 372 -12.97 3.76 15.32
C THR A 372 -14.21 4.10 14.50
N PRO A 373 -15.21 4.80 15.07
CA PRO A 373 -16.35 5.33 14.33
C PRO A 373 -15.92 6.21 13.14
N GLN A 374 -14.75 6.86 13.23
CA GLN A 374 -14.22 7.80 12.24
C GLN A 374 -13.58 7.10 11.04
N ILE A 375 -12.92 5.96 11.23
CA ILE A 375 -12.23 5.24 10.14
C ILE A 375 -13.10 4.07 9.70
N GLU A 376 -13.12 2.97 10.46
CA GLU A 376 -13.85 1.75 10.11
C GLU A 376 -15.36 1.98 10.04
N GLY A 377 -15.90 2.70 11.03
CA GLY A 377 -17.31 3.09 11.02
C GLY A 377 -17.69 3.88 9.76
N ALA A 378 -16.81 4.73 9.24
CA ALA A 378 -17.07 5.50 8.03
C ALA A 378 -17.14 4.61 6.77
N PHE A 379 -16.33 3.55 6.67
CA PHE A 379 -16.47 2.58 5.59
C PHE A 379 -17.76 1.76 5.73
N CYS A 380 -18.08 1.33 6.95
CA CYS A 380 -19.29 0.54 7.21
C CYS A 380 -20.56 1.34 6.91
N ARG A 381 -20.61 2.62 7.32
CA ARG A 381 -21.70 3.55 6.97
C ARG A 381 -21.83 3.76 5.47
N ASP A 382 -20.72 3.93 4.75
CA ASP A 382 -20.75 4.07 3.29
C ASP A 382 -21.32 2.82 2.63
N LEU A 383 -20.84 1.62 2.98
CA LEU A 383 -21.33 0.35 2.45
C LEU A 383 -22.84 0.19 2.72
N ALA A 384 -23.27 0.36 3.96
CA ALA A 384 -24.68 0.17 4.34
C ALA A 384 -25.60 1.21 3.71
N SER A 385 -25.15 2.46 3.60
CA SER A 385 -25.86 3.54 2.89
C SER A 385 -26.03 3.28 1.39
N ASN A 386 -25.29 2.32 0.86
CA ASN A 386 -25.26 1.91 -0.54
C ASN A 386 -25.66 0.44 -0.70
N GLY A 387 -26.51 -0.09 0.17
CA GLY A 387 -27.15 -1.40 -0.05
C GLY A 387 -26.26 -2.62 0.21
N ILE A 388 -25.09 -2.45 0.86
CA ILE A 388 -24.21 -3.55 1.28
C ILE A 388 -24.12 -3.53 2.80
N ALA A 389 -24.61 -4.57 3.49
CA ALA A 389 -24.46 -4.64 4.94
C ALA A 389 -22.99 -4.68 5.35
N ALA A 390 -22.66 -4.10 6.49
CA ALA A 390 -21.30 -4.14 7.01
C ALA A 390 -21.28 -4.62 8.45
N LEU A 391 -20.39 -5.56 8.76
CA LEU A 391 -20.17 -6.06 10.12
C LEU A 391 -18.74 -5.76 10.54
N LEU A 392 -18.58 -4.85 11.48
CA LEU A 392 -17.29 -4.54 12.09
C LEU A 392 -17.03 -5.50 13.26
N VAL A 393 -15.92 -6.24 13.20
CA VAL A 393 -15.53 -7.23 14.22
C VAL A 393 -14.32 -6.71 15.01
N GLN A 394 -14.43 -6.71 16.34
CA GLN A 394 -13.35 -6.31 17.26
C GLN A 394 -13.29 -7.26 18.46
N THR A 395 -12.08 -7.74 18.81
CA THR A 395 -11.84 -8.49 20.05
C THR A 395 -11.53 -7.56 21.23
N ALA A 396 -11.42 -8.08 22.46
CA ALA A 396 -11.11 -7.31 23.66
C ALA A 396 -9.81 -6.50 23.53
N PHE A 397 -8.75 -7.11 22.98
CA PHE A 397 -7.49 -6.42 22.64
C PHE A 397 -7.69 -5.19 21.71
N GLN A 398 -8.78 -5.14 20.96
CA GLN A 398 -9.11 -4.06 20.03
C GLN A 398 -10.21 -3.11 20.50
N LYS A 399 -10.94 -3.40 21.59
CA LYS A 399 -12.07 -2.58 22.01
C LYS A 399 -11.88 -1.98 23.38
N GLU A 400 -11.21 -0.85 23.34
CA GLU A 400 -11.53 0.26 24.21
C GLU A 400 -11.13 1.54 23.47
N TYR A 401 -11.94 2.59 23.57
CA TYR A 401 -11.65 3.92 23.02
C TYR A 401 -10.49 4.60 23.79
N ARG A 402 -9.39 3.87 24.02
CA ARG A 402 -8.22 4.27 24.79
C ARG A 402 -7.35 5.13 23.88
N PHE A 403 -7.55 6.44 24.04
CA PHE A 403 -7.04 7.57 23.26
C PHE A 403 -5.51 7.71 23.16
N THR A 404 -4.70 6.68 23.38
CA THR A 404 -3.24 6.80 23.34
C THR A 404 -2.59 5.65 22.58
N ARG A 405 -1.83 6.00 21.53
CA ARG A 405 -0.80 5.15 20.89
C ARG A 405 0.15 4.48 21.90
N THR A 406 0.16 4.95 23.14
CA THR A 406 0.96 4.48 24.26
C THR A 406 0.50 3.10 24.77
N TRP A 407 -0.81 2.83 24.82
CA TRP A 407 -1.32 1.60 25.44
C TRP A 407 -1.00 0.33 24.65
N ILE A 408 -1.27 0.26 23.34
CA ILE A 408 -0.91 -0.91 22.50
C ILE A 408 0.61 -1.14 22.47
N LYS A 409 1.39 -0.05 22.53
CA LYS A 409 2.85 -0.13 22.65
C LYS A 409 3.30 -0.65 24.00
N GLU A 410 2.50 -0.54 25.05
CA GLU A 410 2.80 -1.02 26.40
C GLU A 410 2.29 -2.44 26.62
N GLU A 411 1.17 -2.80 26.00
CA GLU A 411 0.56 -4.12 26.13
C GLU A 411 1.21 -5.17 25.22
N LEU A 412 1.44 -4.87 23.94
CA LEU A 412 2.17 -5.81 23.06
C LEU A 412 3.56 -6.11 23.60
N LYS A 413 4.23 -5.14 24.26
CA LYS A 413 5.54 -5.36 24.90
C LYS A 413 5.52 -6.43 25.99
N GLN A 414 4.38 -6.68 26.61
CA GLN A 414 4.24 -7.62 27.72
C GLN A 414 3.86 -9.03 27.24
N LYS A 415 3.37 -9.14 26.00
CA LYS A 415 2.94 -10.42 25.41
C LYS A 415 4.10 -11.08 24.68
N GLY A 416 4.19 -12.39 24.77
CA GLY A 416 5.07 -13.17 23.92
C GLY A 416 4.50 -13.45 22.55
N VAL A 417 5.25 -14.22 21.78
CA VAL A 417 4.82 -14.64 20.45
C VAL A 417 3.68 -15.66 20.49
N ASP A 418 3.57 -16.50 21.52
CA ASP A 418 2.48 -17.46 21.66
C ASP A 418 1.15 -16.77 21.98
N GLU A 419 1.18 -15.78 22.88
CA GLU A 419 -0.02 -14.98 23.18
C GLU A 419 -0.43 -14.16 21.96
N LEU A 420 0.52 -13.62 21.18
CA LEU A 420 0.20 -12.97 19.91
C LEU A 420 -0.48 -13.94 18.94
N ILE A 421 -0.01 -15.21 18.88
CA ILE A 421 -0.63 -16.23 18.05
C ILE A 421 -2.06 -16.50 18.49
N GLN A 422 -2.31 -16.64 19.79
CA GLN A 422 -3.66 -16.83 20.34
C GLN A 422 -4.60 -15.66 20.01
N LEU A 423 -4.14 -14.41 20.19
CA LEU A 423 -4.95 -13.20 19.93
C LEU A 423 -5.33 -13.08 18.44
N LEU A 424 -4.38 -13.32 17.53
CA LEU A 424 -4.66 -13.27 16.10
C LEU A 424 -5.51 -14.45 15.62
N ARG A 425 -5.33 -15.62 16.23
CA ARG A 425 -6.20 -16.80 16.02
C ARG A 425 -7.64 -16.50 16.47
N GLN A 426 -7.83 -15.89 17.65
CA GLN A 426 -9.14 -15.45 18.13
C GLN A 426 -9.79 -14.51 17.12
N LEU A 427 -9.09 -13.47 16.65
CA LEU A 427 -9.64 -12.55 15.64
C LEU A 427 -10.11 -13.26 14.36
N ILE A 428 -9.35 -14.24 13.87
CA ILE A 428 -9.70 -15.03 12.67
C ILE A 428 -10.95 -15.88 12.90
N ILE A 429 -11.02 -16.59 14.03
CA ILE A 429 -12.17 -17.43 14.39
C ILE A 429 -13.42 -16.55 14.59
N GLU A 430 -13.28 -15.42 15.27
CA GLU A 430 -14.40 -14.52 15.56
C GLU A 430 -14.91 -13.78 14.32
N ALA A 431 -14.04 -13.46 13.36
CA ALA A 431 -14.49 -13.00 12.05
C ALA A 431 -15.36 -14.05 11.34
N ARG A 432 -14.99 -15.33 11.42
CA ARG A 432 -15.75 -16.44 10.82
C ARG A 432 -17.07 -16.72 11.54
N ARG A 433 -17.11 -16.58 12.87
CA ARG A 433 -18.36 -16.58 13.65
C ARG A 433 -19.25 -15.39 13.30
N GLY A 434 -18.67 -14.24 12.97
CA GLY A 434 -19.38 -13.12 12.38
C GLY A 434 -20.05 -13.49 11.05
N ILE A 435 -19.41 -14.31 10.21
CA ILE A 435 -20.02 -14.84 8.97
C ILE A 435 -21.18 -15.78 9.31
N ASP A 436 -21.01 -16.67 10.30
CA ASP A 436 -22.09 -17.55 10.75
C ASP A 436 -23.34 -16.76 11.14
N TRP A 437 -23.14 -15.71 11.93
CA TRP A 437 -24.23 -14.83 12.34
C TRP A 437 -24.88 -14.09 11.17
N LEU A 438 -24.09 -13.59 10.21
CA LEU A 438 -24.63 -12.98 9.00
C LEU A 438 -25.48 -13.98 8.19
N GLU A 439 -25.08 -15.25 8.08
CA GLU A 439 -25.85 -16.28 7.37
C GLU A 439 -27.16 -16.69 8.08
N GLU A 440 -27.29 -16.41 9.38
CA GLU A 440 -28.53 -16.61 10.15
C GLU A 440 -29.56 -15.50 9.87
N LEU A 441 -29.12 -14.32 9.43
CA LEU A 441 -30.03 -13.21 9.15
C LEU A 441 -30.80 -13.43 7.83
N PRO A 442 -32.14 -13.36 7.82
CA PRO A 442 -32.95 -13.70 6.65
C PRO A 442 -32.75 -12.77 5.46
N LYS A 443 -32.23 -11.55 5.68
CA LYS A 443 -32.00 -10.56 4.63
C LYS A 443 -30.60 -10.62 4.01
N ILE A 444 -29.70 -11.48 4.50
CA ILE A 444 -28.33 -11.55 3.99
C ILE A 444 -28.25 -12.51 2.80
N GLU A 445 -27.64 -12.04 1.71
CA GLU A 445 -27.33 -12.86 0.54
C GLU A 445 -26.07 -13.71 0.79
N LYS A 446 -26.26 -14.96 1.20
CA LYS A 446 -25.19 -15.89 1.63
C LYS A 446 -24.09 -16.08 0.59
N ASP A 447 -24.45 -16.06 -0.70
CA ASP A 447 -23.50 -16.18 -1.82
C ASP A 447 -22.83 -14.85 -2.22
N ARG A 448 -23.01 -13.78 -1.45
CA ARG A 448 -22.47 -12.44 -1.74
C ARG A 448 -21.88 -11.77 -0.50
N ILE A 449 -21.07 -12.52 0.24
CA ILE A 449 -20.33 -12.03 1.41
C ILE A 449 -18.91 -11.64 1.00
N GLY A 450 -18.49 -10.42 1.28
CA GLY A 450 -17.11 -9.95 1.13
C GLY A 450 -16.42 -9.71 2.47
N ILE A 451 -15.14 -9.38 2.39
CA ILE A 451 -14.34 -9.03 3.57
C ILE A 451 -13.36 -7.89 3.26
N MET A 452 -13.11 -7.02 4.23
CA MET A 452 -12.07 -6.01 4.12
C MET A 452 -11.36 -5.75 5.45
N GLY A 453 -10.20 -5.10 5.36
CA GLY A 453 -9.49 -4.66 6.54
C GLY A 453 -8.38 -3.65 6.25
N ILE A 454 -7.98 -2.94 7.30
CA ILE A 454 -6.92 -1.91 7.26
C ILE A 454 -5.75 -2.35 8.13
N SER A 455 -4.51 -2.20 7.64
CA SER A 455 -3.28 -2.51 8.40
C SER A 455 -3.31 -3.96 8.92
N LEU A 456 -3.38 -4.21 10.24
CA LEU A 456 -3.56 -5.55 10.80
C LEU A 456 -4.75 -6.29 10.15
N GLY A 457 -5.92 -5.68 10.08
CA GLY A 457 -7.07 -6.29 9.39
C GLY A 457 -6.78 -6.58 7.91
N GLY A 458 -6.02 -5.71 7.24
CA GLY A 458 -5.57 -5.91 5.86
C GLY A 458 -4.59 -7.07 5.70
N ILE A 459 -3.77 -7.34 6.73
CA ILE A 459 -2.90 -8.52 6.81
C ILE A 459 -3.75 -9.77 7.06
N ILE A 460 -4.78 -9.73 7.91
CA ILE A 460 -5.53 -10.94 8.29
C ILE A 460 -6.61 -11.34 7.26
N VAL A 461 -7.14 -10.39 6.48
CA VAL A 461 -8.16 -10.65 5.43
C VAL A 461 -7.83 -11.82 4.48
N PRO A 462 -6.62 -11.92 3.89
CA PRO A 462 -6.25 -13.04 3.02
C PRO A 462 -6.19 -14.39 3.75
N VAL A 463 -5.86 -14.39 5.05
CA VAL A 463 -5.84 -15.61 5.88
C VAL A 463 -7.26 -16.16 6.00
N ILE A 464 -8.20 -15.32 6.45
CA ILE A 464 -9.61 -15.70 6.57
C ILE A 464 -10.19 -16.12 5.21
N SER A 465 -9.89 -15.38 4.15
CA SER A 465 -10.35 -15.69 2.79
C SER A 465 -9.78 -17.00 2.23
N GLY A 466 -8.68 -17.50 2.79
CA GLY A 466 -8.13 -18.80 2.43
C GLY A 466 -8.65 -19.96 3.28
N VAL A 467 -9.16 -19.70 4.48
CA VAL A 467 -9.74 -20.74 5.37
C VAL A 467 -11.26 -20.78 5.36
N ASP A 468 -11.93 -19.79 4.75
CA ASP A 468 -13.39 -19.70 4.70
C ASP A 468 -13.91 -19.42 3.27
N ASP A 469 -14.55 -20.43 2.67
CA ASP A 469 -15.00 -20.39 1.28
C ASP A 469 -16.24 -19.53 1.03
N ARG A 470 -16.89 -19.05 2.10
CA ARG A 470 -18.06 -18.16 2.00
C ARG A 470 -17.69 -16.76 1.51
N ILE A 471 -16.44 -16.33 1.69
CA ILE A 471 -15.95 -15.02 1.24
C ILE A 471 -15.79 -14.98 -0.28
N LYS A 472 -16.55 -14.13 -0.95
CA LYS A 472 -16.58 -14.02 -2.42
C LYS A 472 -15.76 -12.88 -2.99
N SER A 473 -15.40 -11.88 -2.19
CA SER A 473 -14.60 -10.73 -2.65
C SER A 473 -13.84 -10.11 -1.47
N MET A 474 -12.63 -9.60 -1.71
CA MET A 474 -11.83 -8.96 -0.65
C MET A 474 -11.15 -7.64 -1.00
N VAL A 475 -11.04 -6.75 -0.01
CA VAL A 475 -10.29 -5.48 -0.11
C VAL A 475 -9.25 -5.39 1.01
N ILE A 476 -7.99 -5.21 0.62
CA ILE A 476 -6.83 -5.19 1.50
C ILE A 476 -6.25 -3.77 1.51
N ILE A 477 -6.38 -3.06 2.63
CA ILE A 477 -5.85 -1.69 2.78
C ILE A 477 -4.63 -1.74 3.70
N LEU A 478 -3.50 -1.19 3.25
CA LEU A 478 -2.22 -1.17 3.97
C LEU A 478 -1.76 -2.58 4.42
N GLY A 479 -2.09 -3.63 3.65
CA GLY A 479 -1.72 -5.02 3.96
C GLY A 479 -0.49 -5.54 3.21
N GLY A 480 0.07 -6.66 3.66
CA GLY A 480 1.24 -7.32 3.07
C GLY A 480 1.42 -8.73 3.61
N GLY A 481 2.29 -9.51 2.96
CA GLY A 481 2.72 -10.84 3.42
C GLY A 481 4.08 -10.79 4.10
N ASP A 482 4.58 -11.92 4.60
CA ASP A 482 5.72 -11.98 5.53
C ASP A 482 5.41 -11.24 6.84
N ILE A 483 4.45 -11.74 7.60
CA ILE A 483 4.04 -11.12 8.87
C ILE A 483 5.23 -11.02 9.85
N GLY A 484 6.17 -11.97 9.80
CA GLY A 484 7.42 -11.92 10.56
C GLY A 484 8.30 -10.73 10.19
N GLU A 485 8.51 -10.46 8.90
CA GLU A 485 9.25 -9.29 8.41
C GLU A 485 8.56 -7.97 8.80
N ILE A 486 7.22 -7.91 8.66
CA ILE A 486 6.42 -6.73 9.05
C ILE A 486 6.58 -6.45 10.55
N ILE A 487 6.52 -7.48 11.39
CA ILE A 487 6.69 -7.34 12.84
C ILE A 487 8.14 -7.00 13.20
N TRP A 488 9.13 -7.63 12.57
CA TRP A 488 10.54 -7.46 12.91
C TRP A 488 11.10 -6.08 12.52
N ASN A 489 10.62 -5.51 11.41
CA ASN A 489 11.15 -4.27 10.83
C ASN A 489 10.17 -3.10 10.86
N GLY A 490 8.90 -3.33 11.22
CA GLY A 490 7.89 -2.28 11.31
C GLY A 490 8.19 -1.25 12.40
N GLN A 491 7.92 0.03 12.11
CA GLN A 491 8.11 1.11 13.09
C GLN A 491 7.20 0.92 14.32
N THR A 492 5.98 0.44 14.11
CA THR A 492 4.94 0.23 15.12
C THR A 492 5.31 -0.90 16.08
N THR A 493 5.94 -1.95 15.56
CA THR A 493 6.33 -3.16 16.28
C THR A 493 7.78 -3.13 16.78
N ARG A 494 8.52 -2.02 16.57
CA ARG A 494 9.90 -1.84 17.05
C ARG A 494 10.09 -2.18 18.53
N LEU A 495 9.09 -1.88 19.37
CA LEU A 495 9.14 -2.17 20.80
C LEU A 495 8.85 -3.64 21.12
N TYR A 496 7.97 -4.27 20.34
CA TYR A 496 7.70 -5.70 20.42
C TYR A 496 8.92 -6.54 20.02
N LYS A 497 9.69 -6.09 19.02
CA LYS A 497 10.98 -6.71 18.67
C LYS A 497 11.92 -6.86 19.87
N LYS A 498 11.93 -5.89 20.79
CA LYS A 498 12.75 -5.99 22.01
C LYS A 498 12.28 -7.17 22.87
N ARG A 499 10.97 -7.33 23.05
CA ARG A 499 10.37 -8.46 23.76
C ARG A 499 10.68 -9.80 23.08
N LEU A 500 10.59 -9.87 21.76
CA LEU A 500 10.95 -11.09 20.99
C LEU A 500 12.42 -11.50 21.22
N LEU A 501 13.34 -10.53 21.29
CA LEU A 501 14.75 -10.79 21.62
C LEU A 501 14.94 -11.31 23.06
N GLU A 502 14.14 -10.82 24.01
CA GLU A 502 14.11 -11.29 25.41
C GLU A 502 13.58 -12.73 25.50
N GLU A 503 12.64 -13.12 24.62
CA GLU A 503 12.15 -14.50 24.47
C GLU A 503 13.07 -15.42 23.67
N GLY A 504 14.23 -14.93 23.26
CA GLY A 504 15.22 -15.72 22.54
C GLY A 504 15.00 -15.80 21.03
N ILE A 505 14.04 -15.07 20.44
CA ILE A 505 13.86 -14.98 18.98
C ILE A 505 14.87 -14.00 18.42
N ARG A 506 15.90 -14.50 17.73
CA ARG A 506 17.07 -13.72 17.27
C ARG A 506 17.02 -13.33 15.81
N SER A 507 16.12 -13.91 15.03
CA SER A 507 16.01 -13.66 13.58
C SER A 507 14.57 -13.49 13.11
N VAL A 508 14.39 -12.76 11.99
CA VAL A 508 13.10 -12.69 11.26
C VAL A 508 12.58 -14.08 10.96
N TRP A 509 13.49 -14.99 10.57
CA TRP A 509 13.14 -16.32 10.14
C TRP A 509 12.62 -17.19 11.29
N GLU A 510 13.21 -17.11 12.48
CA GLU A 510 12.65 -17.77 13.67
C GLU A 510 11.23 -17.27 13.96
N LEU A 511 10.99 -15.96 13.81
CA LEU A 511 9.67 -15.38 13.96
C LEU A 511 8.70 -15.87 12.87
N GLU A 512 9.11 -15.87 11.61
CA GLU A 512 8.32 -16.38 10.49
C GLU A 512 7.93 -17.85 10.69
N ARG A 513 8.82 -18.69 11.23
CA ARG A 513 8.53 -20.09 11.56
C ARG A 513 7.50 -20.28 12.65
N ARG A 514 7.32 -19.31 13.55
CA ARG A 514 6.27 -19.36 14.58
C ARG A 514 4.96 -18.78 14.07
N LEU A 515 5.04 -17.78 13.19
CA LEU A 515 3.89 -17.05 12.68
C LEU A 515 3.38 -17.57 11.31
N TRP A 516 3.94 -18.65 10.77
CA TRP A 516 3.57 -19.13 9.42
C TRP A 516 2.07 -19.42 9.28
N MET A 517 1.41 -19.89 10.36
CA MET A 517 -0.04 -20.11 10.36
C MET A 517 -0.84 -18.81 10.33
N LEU A 518 -0.24 -17.65 10.60
CA LEU A 518 -0.89 -16.33 10.56
C LEU A 518 -0.48 -15.52 9.33
N ASP A 519 0.43 -16.06 8.51
CA ASP A 519 0.96 -15.35 7.36
C ASP A 519 -0.02 -15.42 6.17
N PRO A 520 -0.36 -14.27 5.55
CA PRO A 520 -1.19 -14.24 4.34
C PRO A 520 -0.67 -15.11 3.20
N LEU A 521 0.66 -15.27 3.08
CA LEU A 521 1.27 -16.07 2.03
C LEU A 521 0.95 -17.56 2.18
N THR A 522 0.75 -18.05 3.39
CA THR A 522 0.37 -19.45 3.67
C THR A 522 -1.00 -19.78 3.08
N PHE A 523 -1.94 -18.82 3.09
CA PHE A 523 -3.33 -19.03 2.66
C PHE A 523 -3.65 -18.44 1.29
N ALA A 524 -2.71 -17.69 0.70
CA ALA A 524 -2.88 -17.03 -0.59
C ALA A 524 -3.28 -18.00 -1.71
N PHE A 525 -2.86 -19.26 -1.66
CA PHE A 525 -3.20 -20.25 -2.68
C PHE A 525 -4.70 -20.56 -2.80
N LYS A 526 -5.46 -20.43 -1.70
CA LYS A 526 -6.94 -20.49 -1.70
C LYS A 526 -7.56 -19.11 -1.88
N ALA A 527 -6.99 -18.09 -1.23
CA ALA A 527 -7.52 -16.73 -1.27
C ALA A 527 -7.44 -16.09 -2.68
N LYS A 528 -6.45 -16.46 -3.50
CA LYS A 528 -6.25 -15.92 -4.87
C LYS A 528 -7.43 -16.16 -5.83
N ALA A 529 -8.30 -17.13 -5.53
CA ALA A 529 -9.50 -17.38 -6.32
C ALA A 529 -10.55 -16.26 -6.21
N ARG A 530 -10.41 -15.34 -5.23
CA ARG A 530 -11.39 -14.29 -4.96
C ARG A 530 -11.01 -12.99 -5.66
N PRO A 531 -11.95 -12.29 -6.31
CA PRO A 531 -11.75 -10.92 -6.75
C PRO A 531 -11.22 -10.04 -5.62
N SER A 532 -10.03 -9.47 -5.85
CA SER A 532 -9.25 -8.80 -4.81
C SER A 532 -8.77 -7.43 -5.24
N MET A 533 -8.68 -6.51 -4.28
CA MET A 533 -8.08 -5.19 -4.47
C MET A 533 -7.15 -4.84 -3.30
N MET A 534 -6.01 -4.24 -3.62
CA MET A 534 -5.03 -3.75 -2.66
C MET A 534 -4.89 -2.22 -2.75
N ILE A 535 -4.81 -1.54 -1.61
CA ILE A 535 -4.58 -0.10 -1.50
C ILE A 535 -3.47 0.13 -0.48
N ASN A 536 -2.28 0.51 -0.94
CA ASN A 536 -1.08 0.58 -0.09
C ASN A 536 -0.35 1.91 -0.22
N ALA A 537 0.39 2.29 0.82
CA ALA A 537 1.16 3.52 0.83
C ALA A 537 2.54 3.31 0.18
N ARG A 538 2.97 4.25 -0.66
CA ARG A 538 4.23 4.14 -1.41
C ARG A 538 5.46 4.25 -0.52
N PHE A 539 5.35 5.02 0.57
CA PHE A 539 6.40 5.31 1.54
C PHE A 539 6.09 4.66 2.89
N ASP A 540 5.44 3.49 2.86
CA ASP A 540 5.08 2.73 4.06
C ASP A 540 6.33 2.17 4.73
N ILE A 541 6.47 2.45 6.02
CA ILE A 541 7.59 2.04 6.88
C ILE A 541 7.20 0.95 7.88
N ASP A 542 5.91 0.60 7.94
CA ASP A 542 5.41 -0.51 8.75
C ASP A 542 5.22 -1.74 7.86
N VAL A 543 4.45 -1.59 6.80
CA VAL A 543 4.23 -2.65 5.80
C VAL A 543 5.03 -2.32 4.56
N SER A 544 6.23 -2.88 4.48
CA SER A 544 7.18 -2.55 3.41
C SER A 544 6.59 -2.80 2.02
N ARG A 545 7.03 -2.02 1.04
CA ARG A 545 6.69 -2.25 -0.37
C ARG A 545 7.02 -3.68 -0.83
N ALA A 546 8.05 -4.30 -0.28
CA ALA A 546 8.43 -5.68 -0.60
C ALA A 546 7.38 -6.68 -0.09
N SER A 547 6.96 -6.55 1.17
CA SER A 547 5.90 -7.34 1.81
C SER A 547 4.56 -7.20 1.07
N THR A 548 4.18 -5.97 0.68
CA THR A 548 3.01 -5.73 -0.18
C THR A 548 3.13 -6.45 -1.52
N LEU A 549 4.27 -6.32 -2.21
CA LEU A 549 4.46 -6.92 -3.53
C LEU A 549 4.56 -8.45 -3.50
N LYS A 550 4.98 -9.06 -2.39
CA LYS A 550 4.96 -10.52 -2.22
C LYS A 550 3.53 -11.05 -2.13
N LEU A 551 2.71 -10.47 -1.26
CA LEU A 551 1.29 -10.82 -1.17
C LEU A 551 0.56 -10.54 -2.49
N TRP A 552 0.83 -9.38 -3.12
CA TRP A 552 0.28 -9.05 -4.43
C TRP A 552 0.58 -10.12 -5.49
N ARG A 553 1.80 -10.66 -5.53
CA ARG A 553 2.13 -11.76 -6.46
C ARG A 553 1.45 -13.07 -6.07
N ALA A 554 1.37 -13.38 -4.78
CA ALA A 554 0.75 -14.61 -4.28
C ALA A 554 -0.76 -14.65 -4.55
N LEU A 555 -1.42 -13.50 -4.54
CA LEU A 555 -2.83 -13.31 -4.92
C LEU A 555 -3.06 -13.16 -6.44
N GLU A 556 -2.10 -13.54 -7.28
CA GLU A 556 -2.18 -13.43 -8.74
C GLU A 556 -2.36 -12.00 -9.27
N ARG A 557 -1.69 -11.04 -8.62
CA ARG A 557 -1.57 -9.63 -9.07
C ARG A 557 -2.90 -8.87 -9.13
N PRO A 558 -3.65 -8.77 -8.00
CA PRO A 558 -4.89 -8.01 -7.95
C PRO A 558 -4.69 -6.53 -8.26
N LYS A 559 -5.78 -5.77 -8.47
CA LYS A 559 -5.66 -4.31 -8.66
C LYS A 559 -4.97 -3.69 -7.44
N LEU A 560 -3.86 -2.98 -7.66
CA LEU A 560 -3.06 -2.35 -6.60
C LEU A 560 -2.99 -0.83 -6.80
N SER A 561 -3.51 -0.07 -5.83
CA SER A 561 -3.41 1.39 -5.80
C SER A 561 -2.31 1.86 -4.85
N TRP A 562 -1.34 2.63 -5.37
CA TRP A 562 -0.29 3.25 -4.54
C TRP A 562 -0.69 4.66 -4.13
N LEU A 563 -0.80 4.88 -2.83
CA LEU A 563 -1.03 6.18 -2.22
C LEU A 563 0.32 6.91 -2.09
N PRO A 564 0.45 8.20 -2.41
CA PRO A 564 1.69 8.97 -2.27
C PRO A 564 1.96 9.38 -0.81
N THR A 565 1.72 8.47 0.12
CA THR A 565 1.77 8.64 1.58
C THR A 565 2.67 7.58 2.21
N GLY A 566 2.92 7.69 3.52
CA GLY A 566 3.40 6.61 4.38
C GLY A 566 2.25 5.95 5.15
N HIS A 567 2.56 5.02 6.06
CA HIS A 567 1.52 4.21 6.75
C HIS A 567 0.43 5.08 7.38
N TYR A 568 0.84 6.00 8.27
CA TYR A 568 -0.08 6.85 9.02
C TYR A 568 -0.62 8.05 8.24
N THR A 569 0.16 8.61 7.30
CA THR A 569 -0.31 9.72 6.47
C THR A 569 -1.33 9.28 5.42
N SER A 570 -1.56 7.96 5.27
CA SER A 570 -2.62 7.42 4.41
C SER A 570 -4.03 7.78 4.88
N ILE A 571 -4.20 8.23 6.14
CA ILE A 571 -5.47 8.79 6.61
C ILE A 571 -5.95 9.95 5.74
N PHE A 572 -5.03 10.75 5.18
CA PHE A 572 -5.36 11.86 4.27
C PHE A 572 -5.93 11.40 2.92
N THR A 573 -5.84 10.11 2.62
CA THR A 573 -6.35 9.49 1.39
C THR A 573 -7.54 8.57 1.65
N ILE A 574 -8.09 8.57 2.87
CA ILE A 574 -9.18 7.67 3.26
C ILE A 574 -10.40 7.78 2.33
N GLY A 575 -10.75 8.98 1.86
CA GLY A 575 -11.83 9.16 0.90
C GLY A 575 -11.60 8.41 -0.42
N TYR A 576 -10.37 8.45 -0.94
CA TYR A 576 -9.99 7.67 -2.13
C TYR A 576 -10.08 6.16 -1.86
N ALA A 577 -9.62 5.72 -0.69
CA ALA A 577 -9.73 4.32 -0.29
C ALA A 577 -11.20 3.86 -0.20
N LYS A 578 -12.08 4.65 0.42
CA LYS A 578 -13.53 4.39 0.49
C LYS A 578 -14.15 4.23 -0.90
N ILE A 579 -13.86 5.15 -1.83
CA ILE A 579 -14.36 5.09 -3.21
C ILE A 579 -13.88 3.81 -3.90
N LYS A 580 -12.60 3.46 -3.76
CA LYS A 580 -12.03 2.25 -4.37
C LYS A 580 -12.60 0.96 -3.79
N THR A 581 -12.75 0.89 -2.47
CA THR A 581 -13.40 -0.21 -1.77
C THR A 581 -14.83 -0.40 -2.26
N MET A 582 -15.60 0.70 -2.34
CA MET A 582 -16.97 0.66 -2.83
C MET A 582 -17.04 0.16 -4.27
N GLN A 583 -16.21 0.70 -5.17
CA GLN A 583 -16.11 0.27 -6.57
C GLN A 583 -15.82 -1.22 -6.68
N HIS A 584 -14.91 -1.72 -5.84
CA HIS A 584 -14.54 -3.13 -5.85
C HIS A 584 -15.71 -4.02 -5.40
N PHE A 585 -16.35 -3.73 -4.27
CA PHE A 585 -17.46 -4.56 -3.80
C PHE A 585 -18.69 -4.47 -4.69
N TYR A 586 -19.00 -3.31 -5.25
CA TYR A 586 -20.07 -3.20 -6.23
C TYR A 586 -19.82 -4.06 -7.47
N ALA A 587 -18.60 -4.07 -7.99
CA ALA A 587 -18.27 -4.86 -9.17
C ALA A 587 -18.34 -6.37 -8.94
N ASN A 588 -18.22 -6.84 -7.69
CA ASN A 588 -18.06 -8.25 -7.37
C ASN A 588 -19.17 -8.86 -6.51
N LEU A 589 -19.94 -8.05 -5.76
CA LEU A 589 -21.01 -8.51 -4.86
C LEU A 589 -22.39 -7.99 -5.24
N VAL A 590 -22.48 -6.91 -6.01
CA VAL A 590 -23.75 -6.29 -6.40
C VAL A 590 -24.03 -6.60 -7.87
N ASP A 591 -25.19 -7.17 -8.19
CA ASP A 591 -25.52 -7.44 -9.59
C ASP A 591 -25.70 -6.14 -10.40
N LYS A 592 -25.54 -6.24 -11.72
CA LYS A 592 -25.59 -5.09 -12.63
C LYS A 592 -26.94 -4.39 -12.60
N GLU A 593 -28.04 -5.10 -12.35
CA GLU A 593 -29.38 -4.53 -12.37
C GLU A 593 -29.65 -3.72 -11.09
N ARG A 594 -29.19 -4.22 -9.94
CA ARG A 594 -29.16 -3.56 -8.65
C ARG A 594 -28.18 -2.39 -8.63
N ALA A 595 -26.96 -2.56 -9.16
CA ALA A 595 -26.03 -1.45 -9.35
C ALA A 595 -26.65 -0.33 -10.22
N ARG A 596 -27.44 -0.73 -11.24
CA ARG A 596 -28.18 0.18 -12.12
C ARG A 596 -29.39 0.84 -11.45
N LYS A 597 -30.07 0.17 -10.49
CA LYS A 597 -31.14 0.72 -9.62
C LYS A 597 -30.59 1.66 -8.55
N LEU A 598 -29.45 1.31 -7.95
CA LEU A 598 -28.69 2.13 -6.98
C LEU A 598 -27.96 3.30 -7.66
N GLY A 599 -27.83 3.28 -8.98
CA GLY A 599 -27.32 4.37 -9.80
C GLY A 599 -25.78 4.48 -9.84
N VAL A 600 -25.06 3.39 -9.57
CA VAL A 600 -23.60 3.38 -9.46
C VAL A 600 -22.99 2.95 -10.80
N ASP A 601 -22.41 3.91 -11.53
CA ASP A 601 -21.61 3.68 -12.75
C ASP A 601 -20.30 4.49 -12.58
N TYR A 602 -19.12 3.86 -12.63
CA TYR A 602 -17.84 4.53 -12.33
C TYR A 602 -16.76 4.27 -13.38
N THR A 603 -16.24 5.36 -13.96
CA THR A 603 -15.08 5.38 -14.86
C THR A 603 -13.90 6.13 -14.20
N PRO A 604 -12.66 5.57 -14.16
CA PRO A 604 -11.50 6.27 -13.57
C PRO A 604 -10.65 7.04 -14.59
N GLY A 605 -10.26 8.28 -14.25
CA GLY A 605 -9.02 8.92 -14.72
C GLY A 605 -9.16 10.28 -15.42
N THR A 606 -8.84 11.38 -14.72
CA THR A 606 -8.37 12.67 -15.29
C THR A 606 -7.79 13.56 -14.16
N PRO A 607 -6.83 14.48 -14.44
CA PRO A 607 -6.32 15.43 -13.45
C PRO A 607 -7.40 16.45 -13.06
N PHE A 608 -7.49 16.80 -11.76
CA PHE A 608 -8.61 17.53 -11.17
C PHE A 608 -8.34 19.04 -11.01
N ASP A 609 -9.28 19.91 -11.45
CA ASP A 609 -9.17 21.37 -11.33
C ASP A 609 -9.32 21.91 -9.88
N ARG A 610 -10.21 21.30 -9.09
CA ARG A 610 -10.49 21.66 -7.68
C ARG A 610 -11.01 20.45 -6.92
N PHE A 611 -10.63 20.30 -5.65
CA PHE A 611 -11.23 19.34 -4.74
C PHE A 611 -11.44 19.99 -3.36
N ARG A 612 -12.50 19.56 -2.65
CA ARG A 612 -12.76 19.96 -1.27
C ARG A 612 -13.33 18.75 -0.53
N PHE A 613 -12.70 18.38 0.57
CA PHE A 613 -13.12 17.33 1.48
C PHE A 613 -13.36 17.96 2.85
N GLY A 614 -14.53 17.72 3.43
CA GLY A 614 -14.86 18.09 4.80
C GLY A 614 -15.09 16.82 5.60
N PHE A 615 -14.46 16.73 6.75
CA PHE A 615 -14.60 15.61 7.68
C PHE A 615 -15.07 16.19 9.01
N GLU A 616 -16.15 15.66 9.56
CA GLU A 616 -16.68 16.08 10.85
C GLU A 616 -16.23 15.10 11.94
N GLU A 617 -16.13 15.60 13.17
CA GLU A 617 -15.90 14.87 14.42
C GLU A 617 -14.55 14.13 14.56
N ILE A 618 -13.50 14.59 13.87
CA ILE A 618 -12.18 13.91 13.88
C ILE A 618 -11.45 13.97 15.24
N PHE A 619 -11.57 15.09 15.96
CA PHE A 619 -10.92 15.32 17.25
C PHE A 619 -11.96 15.44 18.38
N GLY A 620 -13.12 14.79 18.23
CA GLY A 620 -14.29 14.91 19.09
C GLY A 620 -15.49 15.57 18.38
N GLU A 621 -16.68 15.45 18.97
CA GLU A 621 -18.02 15.79 18.41
C GLU A 621 -18.17 17.23 17.86
N LYS A 622 -17.21 18.10 18.12
CA LYS A 622 -17.26 19.53 17.78
C LYS A 622 -16.25 19.96 16.72
N THR A 623 -15.44 19.07 16.15
CA THR A 623 -14.34 19.48 15.27
C THR A 623 -14.59 19.11 13.81
N LYS A 624 -14.29 19.99 12.86
CA LYS A 624 -14.40 19.79 11.41
C LYS A 624 -13.05 20.03 10.74
N LEU A 625 -12.50 19.04 10.06
CA LEU A 625 -11.32 19.18 9.20
C LEU A 625 -11.77 19.47 7.77
N ASN A 626 -11.21 20.50 7.16
CA ASN A 626 -11.41 20.85 5.76
C ASN A 626 -10.09 20.73 5.01
N ILE A 627 -10.06 19.91 3.97
CA ILE A 627 -8.94 19.84 3.02
C ILE A 627 -9.46 20.36 1.70
N SER A 628 -8.78 21.34 1.11
CA SER A 628 -9.14 21.82 -0.22
C SER A 628 -7.92 22.03 -1.08
N GLY A 629 -8.03 21.69 -2.36
CA GLY A 629 -6.99 21.92 -3.34
C GLY A 629 -7.55 22.49 -4.62
N ARG A 630 -6.72 23.26 -5.32
CA ARG A 630 -6.96 23.75 -6.68
C ARG A 630 -5.73 23.45 -7.51
N ILE A 631 -5.88 22.71 -8.60
CA ILE A 631 -4.80 22.38 -9.53
C ILE A 631 -5.30 22.78 -10.91
N SER A 632 -5.01 24.01 -11.31
CA SER A 632 -5.32 24.49 -12.66
C SER A 632 -4.05 24.73 -13.46
N GLU A 633 -4.19 25.05 -14.74
CA GLU A 633 -3.08 25.46 -15.61
C GLU A 633 -2.24 26.55 -14.90
N GLY A 634 -0.97 26.24 -14.62
CA GLY A 634 -0.04 27.14 -13.95
C GLY A 634 -0.25 27.36 -12.44
N ILE A 635 -1.30 26.86 -11.78
CA ILE A 635 -1.58 27.12 -10.36
C ILE A 635 -1.82 25.83 -9.58
N LYS A 636 -1.11 25.66 -8.48
CA LYS A 636 -1.35 24.60 -7.50
C LYS A 636 -1.53 25.23 -6.13
N ARG A 637 -2.71 25.09 -5.53
CA ARG A 637 -2.99 25.55 -4.16
C ARG A 637 -3.53 24.41 -3.32
N LEU A 638 -3.07 24.32 -2.08
CA LEU A 638 -3.52 23.34 -1.10
C LEU A 638 -3.80 24.06 0.22
N ARG A 639 -4.89 23.70 0.88
CA ARG A 639 -5.26 24.20 2.21
C ARG A 639 -5.72 23.06 3.10
N PHE A 640 -5.32 23.13 4.36
CA PHE A 640 -5.78 22.26 5.43
C PHE A 640 -6.31 23.18 6.53
N GLY A 641 -7.53 22.94 6.99
CA GLY A 641 -8.17 23.75 8.02
C GLY A 641 -8.85 22.88 9.05
N VAL A 642 -8.79 23.26 10.32
CA VAL A 642 -9.54 22.67 11.42
C VAL A 642 -10.46 23.74 11.98
N ILE A 643 -11.75 23.43 12.12
CA ILE A 643 -12.79 24.30 12.68
C ILE A 643 -13.42 23.60 13.87
N MET A 644 -13.36 24.22 15.04
CA MET A 644 -14.11 23.84 16.22
C MET A 644 -15.45 24.57 16.23
N LYS A 645 -16.53 23.81 16.12
CA LYS A 645 -17.92 24.26 16.28
C LYS A 645 -18.21 24.42 17.78
N ASN A 646 -19.09 25.36 18.11
CA ASN A 646 -19.63 25.56 19.45
C ASN A 646 -18.59 25.67 20.57
N LEU A 647 -17.62 26.58 20.39
CA LEU A 647 -16.62 26.89 21.41
C LEU A 647 -17.30 27.22 22.73
N PHE A 648 -16.88 26.57 23.82
CA PHE A 648 -17.43 26.78 25.16
C PHE A 648 -18.98 26.65 25.24
N ASN A 649 -19.60 25.80 24.42
CA ASN A 649 -21.06 25.63 24.32
C ASN A 649 -21.83 26.89 23.86
N THR A 650 -21.17 27.79 23.16
CA THR A 650 -21.78 29.01 22.59
C THR A 650 -22.00 28.85 21.08
N PRO A 651 -22.74 29.75 20.39
CA PRO A 651 -22.83 29.72 18.92
C PRO A 651 -21.54 30.18 18.20
N TYR A 652 -20.46 30.41 18.95
CA TYR A 652 -19.16 30.75 18.39
C TYR A 652 -18.44 29.51 17.85
N PHE A 653 -17.70 29.68 16.77
CA PHE A 653 -16.80 28.68 16.21
C PHE A 653 -15.43 29.31 15.97
N GLY A 654 -14.38 28.53 16.13
CA GLY A 654 -13.02 28.98 15.86
C GLY A 654 -12.30 27.99 14.97
N GLY A 655 -11.22 28.41 14.33
CA GLY A 655 -10.47 27.49 13.50
C GLY A 655 -9.09 28.00 13.13
N SER A 656 -8.28 27.09 12.60
CA SER A 656 -6.96 27.39 12.07
C SER A 656 -6.80 26.73 10.71
N GLU A 657 -6.12 27.43 9.81
CA GLU A 657 -5.78 26.93 8.48
C GLU A 657 -4.29 27.04 8.24
N ILE A 658 -3.73 26.08 7.51
CA ILE A 658 -2.43 26.18 6.86
C ILE A 658 -2.64 26.00 5.36
N PHE A 659 -1.89 26.75 4.56
CA PHE A 659 -2.02 26.68 3.12
C PHE A 659 -0.70 26.95 2.40
N GLY A 660 -0.61 26.42 1.19
CA GLY A 660 0.51 26.69 0.29
C GLY A 660 0.02 26.86 -1.14
N ARG A 661 0.70 27.70 -1.91
CA ARG A 661 0.49 27.86 -3.35
C ARG A 661 1.81 27.80 -4.11
N LYS A 662 1.76 27.26 -5.32
CA LYS A 662 2.78 27.41 -6.35
C LYS A 662 2.12 27.91 -7.62
N GLU A 663 2.71 28.93 -8.22
CA GLU A 663 2.28 29.46 -9.50
C GLU A 663 3.45 29.45 -10.48
N LYS A 664 3.17 29.05 -11.71
CA LYS A 664 4.08 29.06 -12.83
C LYS A 664 3.37 29.73 -13.99
N ASP A 665 3.84 30.91 -14.34
CA ASP A 665 3.37 31.72 -15.45
C ASP A 665 4.53 31.87 -16.45
N GLU A 666 4.25 32.25 -17.70
CA GLU A 666 5.29 32.51 -18.69
C GLU A 666 6.19 33.68 -18.28
N ARG A 667 5.69 34.57 -17.41
CA ARG A 667 6.38 35.78 -16.94
C ARG A 667 7.13 35.60 -15.62
N TYR A 668 6.71 34.69 -14.74
CA TYR A 668 7.27 34.53 -13.39
C TYR A 668 6.97 33.16 -12.77
N ASN A 669 7.73 32.81 -11.72
CA ASN A 669 7.39 31.74 -10.79
C ASN A 669 7.10 32.31 -9.39
N LEU A 670 6.13 31.73 -8.69
CA LEU A 670 5.77 32.11 -7.32
C LEU A 670 5.59 30.87 -6.45
N GLU A 671 6.14 30.92 -5.24
CA GLU A 671 5.88 29.91 -4.20
C GLU A 671 5.46 30.61 -2.91
N GLY A 672 4.34 30.20 -2.35
CA GLY A 672 3.73 30.79 -1.16
C GLY A 672 3.38 29.75 -0.11
N ALA A 673 3.53 30.13 1.15
CA ALA A 673 3.07 29.38 2.31
C ALA A 673 2.52 30.35 3.36
N GLY A 674 1.45 29.95 4.03
CA GLY A 674 0.79 30.79 5.01
C GLY A 674 -0.08 30.00 5.98
N GLY A 675 -0.56 30.72 6.98
CA GLY A 675 -1.49 30.23 7.98
C GLY A 675 -2.58 31.25 8.25
N ALA A 676 -3.69 30.80 8.81
CA ALA A 676 -4.76 31.67 9.22
C ALA A 676 -5.43 31.16 10.50
N VAL A 677 -6.01 32.09 11.26
CA VAL A 677 -6.89 31.80 12.39
C VAL A 677 -8.21 32.50 12.13
N LEU A 678 -9.32 31.84 12.46
CA LEU A 678 -10.65 32.42 12.34
C LEU A 678 -11.44 32.25 13.63
N LEU A 679 -12.30 33.22 13.91
CA LEU A 679 -13.27 33.21 14.99
C LEU A 679 -14.58 33.79 14.46
N GLY A 680 -15.66 33.04 14.61
CA GLY A 680 -16.95 33.42 14.06
C GLY A 680 -18.11 33.04 14.96
N ARG A 681 -19.29 33.49 14.54
CA ARG A 681 -20.56 33.22 15.18
C ARG A 681 -21.58 32.79 14.14
N ARG A 682 -22.34 31.74 14.46
CA ARG A 682 -23.53 31.39 13.71
C ARG A 682 -24.65 32.37 14.09
N LEU A 683 -25.11 33.17 13.12
CA LEU A 683 -26.15 34.19 13.31
C LEU A 683 -27.55 33.59 13.14
N SER A 684 -27.70 32.61 12.25
CA SER A 684 -28.89 31.78 12.07
C SER A 684 -28.47 30.40 11.55
N GLU A 685 -29.42 29.49 11.29
CA GLU A 685 -29.12 28.17 10.74
C GLU A 685 -28.34 28.22 9.41
N HIS A 686 -28.62 29.25 8.61
CA HIS A 686 -28.06 29.45 7.27
C HIS A 686 -27.02 30.57 7.17
N THR A 687 -26.92 31.43 8.18
CA THR A 687 -26.06 32.62 8.16
C THR A 687 -24.96 32.54 9.21
N SER A 688 -23.72 32.75 8.80
CA SER A 688 -22.57 32.86 9.69
C SER A 688 -21.76 34.11 9.38
N SER A 689 -21.21 34.73 10.43
CA SER A 689 -20.22 35.79 10.31
C SER A 689 -18.94 35.38 11.01
N TYR A 690 -17.77 35.65 10.43
CA TYR A 690 -16.50 35.34 11.04
C TYR A 690 -15.40 36.33 10.69
N LEU A 691 -14.56 36.60 11.68
CA LEU A 691 -13.29 37.29 11.52
C LEU A 691 -12.20 36.27 11.22
N LYS A 692 -11.31 36.58 10.29
CA LYS A 692 -10.16 35.75 9.95
C LYS A 692 -8.93 36.61 9.78
N HIS A 693 -7.86 36.24 10.47
CA HIS A 693 -6.51 36.76 10.27
C HIS A 693 -5.70 35.75 9.48
N SER A 694 -5.06 36.19 8.39
CA SER A 694 -4.26 35.36 7.50
C SER A 694 -2.89 35.99 7.30
N PHE A 695 -1.84 35.20 7.47
CA PHE A 695 -0.46 35.60 7.18
C PHE A 695 0.11 34.67 6.11
N GLU A 696 0.59 35.23 4.99
CA GLU A 696 1.22 34.48 3.89
C GLU A 696 2.55 35.12 3.52
N THR A 697 3.57 34.30 3.31
CA THR A 697 4.82 34.72 2.67
C THR A 697 4.89 34.09 1.28
N VAL A 698 5.12 34.91 0.27
CA VAL A 698 5.32 34.50 -1.13
C VAL A 698 6.72 34.86 -1.59
N LYS A 699 7.33 34.00 -2.39
CA LYS A 699 8.59 34.24 -3.08
C LYS A 699 8.34 34.32 -4.58
N VAL A 700 8.58 35.49 -5.16
CA VAL A 700 8.54 35.71 -6.62
C VAL A 700 9.95 35.60 -7.17
N TYR A 701 10.13 34.80 -8.22
CA TYR A 701 11.44 34.57 -8.84
C TYR A 701 11.29 34.21 -10.32
N ASP A 702 12.42 34.22 -11.05
CA ASP A 702 12.46 33.96 -12.50
C ASP A 702 11.54 34.89 -13.30
N VAL A 703 11.47 36.17 -12.89
CA VAL A 703 10.71 37.20 -13.59
C VAL A 703 11.42 37.50 -14.92
N LYS A 704 10.69 37.38 -16.03
CA LYS A 704 11.23 37.60 -17.37
C LYS A 704 11.36 39.10 -17.66
N SER A 705 12.38 39.48 -18.44
CA SER A 705 12.63 40.88 -18.82
C SER A 705 11.50 41.54 -19.59
N PHE A 706 10.65 40.75 -20.27
CA PHE A 706 9.48 41.27 -20.96
C PHE A 706 8.25 41.43 -20.06
N ALA A 707 8.29 40.93 -18.82
CA ALA A 707 7.19 41.06 -17.87
C ALA A 707 6.93 42.55 -17.55
N PRO A 708 5.68 42.93 -17.25
CA PRO A 708 5.36 44.29 -16.84
C PRO A 708 6.21 44.78 -15.64
N SER A 709 6.44 46.10 -15.56
CA SER A 709 7.38 46.69 -14.60
C SER A 709 6.99 46.46 -13.13
N ASP A 710 5.70 46.40 -12.83
CA ASP A 710 5.16 46.11 -11.51
C ASP A 710 5.51 44.68 -11.02
N PHE A 711 5.72 43.70 -11.91
CA PHE A 711 6.19 42.36 -11.53
C PHE A 711 7.62 42.40 -10.99
N HIS A 712 8.45 43.31 -11.52
CA HIS A 712 9.85 43.45 -11.11
C HIS A 712 9.99 44.07 -9.71
N ARG A 713 9.03 44.92 -9.29
CA ARG A 713 9.02 45.51 -7.93
C ARG A 713 8.87 44.47 -6.82
N HIS A 714 8.29 43.32 -7.14
CA HIS A 714 7.93 42.28 -6.18
C HIS A 714 8.89 41.08 -6.19
N ILE A 715 10.06 41.19 -6.85
CA ILE A 715 11.06 40.12 -6.86
C ILE A 715 11.57 39.86 -5.44
N GLY A 716 11.64 38.57 -5.06
CA GLY A 716 12.10 38.16 -3.74
C GLY A 716 10.95 37.73 -2.83
N ARG A 717 11.17 37.84 -1.52
CA ARG A 717 10.17 37.47 -0.51
C ARG A 717 9.29 38.67 -0.20
N ASN A 718 7.99 38.46 -0.22
CA ASN A 718 6.98 39.43 0.15
C ASN A 718 5.97 38.74 1.09
N SER A 719 5.39 39.48 2.02
CA SER A 719 4.45 38.96 3.00
C SER A 719 3.15 39.76 3.01
N THR A 720 2.02 39.08 3.15
CA THR A 720 0.70 39.69 3.31
C THR A 720 0.12 39.27 4.66
N SER A 721 -0.38 40.25 5.42
CA SER A 721 -1.06 40.05 6.70
C SER A 721 -2.43 40.69 6.60
N ILE A 722 -3.47 39.85 6.51
CA ILE A 722 -4.83 40.25 6.13
C ILE A 722 -5.79 39.94 7.27
N PHE A 723 -6.50 40.95 7.75
CA PHE A 723 -7.73 40.75 8.53
C PHE A 723 -8.93 40.79 7.59
N SER A 724 -9.88 39.87 7.78
CA SER A 724 -11.09 39.78 6.97
C SER A 724 -12.32 39.59 7.83
N LEU A 725 -13.39 40.32 7.52
CA LEU A 725 -14.73 40.10 8.02
C LEU A 725 -15.54 39.43 6.90
N ASN A 726 -16.05 38.24 7.19
CA ASN A 726 -16.75 37.42 6.23
C ASN A 726 -18.18 37.19 6.71
N LEU A 727 -19.16 37.47 5.85
CA LEU A 727 -20.57 37.17 6.06
C LEU A 727 -21.01 36.19 4.98
N GLU A 728 -21.50 35.02 5.39
CA GLU A 728 -21.92 33.97 4.47
C GLU A 728 -23.33 33.51 4.81
N ARG A 729 -24.16 33.34 3.77
CA ARG A 729 -25.49 32.77 3.86
C ARG A 729 -25.67 31.67 2.82
N ASN A 730 -25.98 30.46 3.26
CA ASN A 730 -26.18 29.30 2.39
C ASN A 730 -27.52 28.60 2.68
N THR A 731 -28.41 28.57 1.68
CA THR A 731 -29.70 27.84 1.72
C THR A 731 -29.82 26.80 0.61
N PHE A 732 -28.71 26.30 0.09
CA PHE A 732 -28.77 25.18 -0.83
C PHE A 732 -29.40 23.95 -0.17
N ASP A 733 -30.28 23.31 -0.93
CA ASP A 733 -30.97 22.08 -0.56
C ASP A 733 -30.02 20.89 -0.45
N ASP A 734 -29.02 20.84 -1.34
CA ASP A 734 -27.98 19.83 -1.36
C ASP A 734 -26.60 20.48 -1.49
N SER A 735 -25.62 20.01 -0.72
CA SER A 735 -24.26 20.57 -0.71
C SER A 735 -23.40 20.16 -1.91
N LEU A 736 -23.83 19.14 -2.66
CA LEU A 736 -23.08 18.50 -3.74
C LEU A 736 -23.65 18.84 -5.12
N TYR A 737 -24.97 18.77 -5.26
CA TYR A 737 -25.71 19.11 -6.47
C TYR A 737 -26.98 19.90 -6.10
N PRO A 738 -26.83 21.16 -5.66
CA PRO A 738 -27.96 22.03 -5.42
C PRO A 738 -28.83 22.16 -6.67
N ILE A 739 -30.15 22.04 -6.46
CA ILE A 739 -31.16 22.30 -7.49
C ILE A 739 -32.11 23.43 -7.08
N ASP A 740 -32.09 23.82 -5.80
CA ASP A 740 -32.86 24.92 -5.26
C ASP A 740 -32.06 25.68 -4.19
N GLY A 741 -32.41 26.95 -3.97
CA GLY A 741 -31.84 27.80 -2.95
C GLY A 741 -30.81 28.80 -3.46
N SER A 742 -30.01 29.35 -2.54
CA SER A 742 -29.08 30.43 -2.85
C SER A 742 -27.85 30.42 -1.94
N TYR A 743 -26.72 30.89 -2.48
CA TYR A 743 -25.52 31.18 -1.73
C TYR A 743 -25.17 32.66 -1.88
N ARG A 744 -24.87 33.33 -0.77
CA ARG A 744 -24.47 34.73 -0.74
C ARG A 744 -23.28 34.87 0.20
N ALA A 745 -22.25 35.56 -0.26
CA ALA A 745 -21.06 35.83 0.54
C ALA A 745 -20.58 37.26 0.32
N LEU A 746 -20.18 37.91 1.42
CA LEU A 746 -19.52 39.20 1.41
C LEU A 746 -18.25 39.09 2.26
N SER A 747 -17.12 39.52 1.70
CA SER A 747 -15.83 39.54 2.39
C SER A 747 -15.24 40.94 2.29
N ALA A 748 -15.00 41.56 3.44
CA ALA A 748 -14.29 42.82 3.57
C ALA A 748 -12.94 42.56 4.23
N GLU A 749 -11.85 42.90 3.54
CA GLU A 749 -10.50 42.56 3.92
C GLU A 749 -9.61 43.80 3.99
N ILE A 750 -8.71 43.82 4.96
CA ILE A 750 -7.67 44.83 5.12
C ILE A 750 -6.32 44.14 5.29
N ALA A 751 -5.42 44.38 4.34
CA ALA A 751 -4.01 44.08 4.49
C ALA A 751 -3.31 45.29 5.09
N SER A 752 -2.40 45.07 6.05
CA SER A 752 -1.64 46.19 6.60
C SER A 752 -0.21 45.84 6.99
N LYS A 753 0.70 46.78 6.72
CA LYS A 753 2.08 46.77 7.23
C LYS A 753 2.14 46.78 8.75
N ALA A 754 1.18 47.44 9.42
CA ALA A 754 1.11 47.45 10.88
C ALA A 754 0.81 46.06 11.48
N LEU A 755 0.33 45.12 10.66
CA LEU A 755 0.04 43.74 11.05
C LEU A 755 1.18 42.77 10.68
N GLY A 756 2.36 43.31 10.32
CA GLY A 756 3.55 42.53 9.96
C GLY A 756 3.61 42.09 8.49
N GLY A 757 2.72 42.59 7.63
CA GLY A 757 2.82 42.42 6.17
C GLY A 757 3.69 43.49 5.51
N ASP A 758 3.89 43.36 4.19
CA ASP A 758 4.64 44.33 3.38
C ASP A 758 3.73 45.30 2.62
N PHE A 759 2.40 45.12 2.68
CA PHE A 759 1.43 45.89 1.88
C PHE A 759 0.25 46.38 2.70
N ASN A 760 -0.29 47.53 2.30
CA ASN A 760 -1.51 48.14 2.77
C ASN A 760 -2.51 48.19 1.60
N PHE A 761 -3.56 47.37 1.67
CA PHE A 761 -4.65 47.42 0.69
C PHE A 761 -5.96 47.01 1.34
N ALA A 762 -7.07 47.53 0.83
CA ALA A 762 -8.41 47.11 1.19
C ALA A 762 -9.00 46.27 0.05
N ARG A 763 -9.73 45.20 0.37
CA ARG A 763 -10.39 44.35 -0.63
C ARG A 763 -11.83 44.05 -0.22
N LEU A 764 -12.76 44.22 -1.14
CA LEU A 764 -14.16 43.87 -0.97
C LEU A 764 -14.57 42.86 -2.04
N ILE A 765 -15.15 41.74 -1.64
CA ILE A 765 -15.61 40.68 -2.56
C ILE A 765 -17.05 40.32 -2.22
N GLY A 766 -17.93 40.41 -3.22
CA GLY A 766 -19.31 39.97 -3.13
C GLY A 766 -19.59 38.82 -4.10
N GLU A 767 -20.34 37.83 -3.66
CA GLU A 767 -20.82 36.74 -4.51
C GLU A 767 -22.26 36.38 -4.16
N ALA A 768 -23.07 36.15 -5.18
CA ALA A 768 -24.42 35.63 -5.03
C ALA A 768 -24.72 34.61 -6.13
N SER A 769 -25.39 33.53 -5.77
CA SER A 769 -25.91 32.54 -6.71
C SER A 769 -27.29 32.06 -6.32
N TRP A 770 -28.10 31.76 -7.33
CA TRP A 770 -29.47 31.29 -7.22
C TRP A 770 -29.66 30.06 -8.09
N TYR A 771 -30.34 29.07 -7.53
CA TYR A 771 -30.66 27.80 -8.14
C TYR A 771 -32.17 27.66 -8.11
N ILE A 772 -32.79 27.49 -9.28
CA ILE A 772 -34.25 27.47 -9.41
C ILE A 772 -34.63 26.35 -10.37
N THR A 773 -35.34 25.34 -9.88
CA THR A 773 -35.81 24.22 -10.70
C THR A 773 -37.29 24.36 -11.04
N MET A 774 -37.64 24.27 -12.33
CA MET A 774 -39.02 24.39 -12.81
C MET A 774 -39.30 23.52 -14.05
N GLY A 775 -40.59 23.28 -14.34
CA GLY A 775 -41.08 22.59 -15.55
C GLY A 775 -41.09 21.05 -15.52
N TYR A 776 -41.59 20.46 -16.60
CA TYR A 776 -41.53 19.01 -16.90
C TYR A 776 -41.03 18.81 -18.36
N PRO A 777 -39.83 18.23 -18.58
CA PRO A 777 -38.88 17.74 -17.58
C PRO A 777 -38.33 18.87 -16.70
N LYS A 778 -37.88 18.53 -15.48
CA LYS A 778 -37.33 19.50 -14.52
C LYS A 778 -36.04 20.10 -15.06
N ILE A 779 -36.03 21.41 -15.31
CA ILE A 779 -34.85 22.17 -15.72
C ILE A 779 -34.41 23.04 -14.53
N THR A 780 -33.13 22.96 -14.16
CA THR A 780 -32.52 23.80 -13.11
C THR A 780 -31.82 24.97 -13.76
N PHE A 781 -32.31 26.18 -13.52
CA PHE A 781 -31.64 27.42 -13.88
C PHE A 781 -30.71 27.85 -12.76
N VAL A 782 -29.51 28.26 -13.13
CA VAL A 782 -28.49 28.73 -12.20
C VAL A 782 -28.00 30.08 -12.66
N PHE A 783 -28.06 31.05 -11.76
CA PHE A 783 -27.57 32.40 -11.97
C PHE A 783 -26.54 32.71 -10.91
N ARG A 784 -25.40 33.26 -11.31
CA ARG A 784 -24.34 33.64 -10.38
C ARG A 784 -23.75 34.97 -10.78
N VAL A 785 -23.55 35.84 -9.79
CA VAL A 785 -22.86 37.12 -9.93
C VAL A 785 -21.72 37.18 -8.93
N ARG A 786 -20.58 37.71 -9.34
CA ARG A 786 -19.42 37.89 -8.47
C ARG A 786 -18.71 39.20 -8.80
N GLY A 787 -18.53 40.03 -7.79
CA GLY A 787 -17.87 41.33 -7.86
C GLY A 787 -16.68 41.40 -6.92
N GLY A 788 -15.66 42.15 -7.30
CA GLY A 788 -14.51 42.42 -6.45
C GLY A 788 -13.94 43.81 -6.69
N TRP A 789 -13.45 44.44 -5.63
CA TRP A 789 -12.64 45.65 -5.65
C TRP A 789 -11.47 45.48 -4.69
N ILE A 790 -10.28 45.90 -5.09
CA ILE A 790 -9.08 45.98 -4.26
C ILE A 790 -8.36 47.29 -4.58
N ASP A 791 -7.83 47.98 -3.57
CA ASP A 791 -7.12 49.25 -3.75
C ASP A 791 -6.06 49.41 -2.67
N GLU A 792 -4.91 49.96 -3.04
CA GLU A 792 -3.86 50.33 -2.10
C GLU A 792 -4.24 51.52 -1.22
N PHE A 793 -3.65 51.61 -0.03
CA PHE A 793 -3.76 52.81 0.80
C PHE A 793 -2.49 53.06 1.61
N GLY A 794 -2.37 54.28 2.18
CA GLY A 794 -1.25 54.64 3.03
C GLY A 794 0.09 54.58 2.29
N SER A 795 1.08 53.89 2.87
CA SER A 795 2.46 53.86 2.34
C SER A 795 2.75 52.76 1.31
N SER A 796 1.74 52.15 0.69
CA SER A 796 1.96 51.19 -0.41
C SER A 796 1.74 51.87 -1.74
N GLU A 797 2.63 51.61 -2.69
CA GLU A 797 2.60 52.26 -4.02
C GLU A 797 1.62 51.58 -4.98
N ASP A 798 1.30 50.31 -4.75
CA ASP A 798 0.41 49.52 -5.59
C ASP A 798 -0.15 48.29 -4.88
N VAL A 799 -1.25 47.75 -5.43
CA VAL A 799 -1.71 46.40 -5.15
C VAL A 799 -0.76 45.38 -5.81
N PRO A 800 -0.17 44.45 -5.05
CA PRO A 800 0.70 43.42 -5.61
C PRO A 800 -0.01 42.58 -6.67
N PHE A 801 0.66 42.34 -7.80
CA PHE A 801 0.06 41.63 -8.94
C PHE A 801 -0.50 40.24 -8.56
N PHE A 802 0.10 39.56 -7.57
CA PHE A 802 -0.36 38.23 -7.09
C PHE A 802 -1.59 38.27 -6.16
N GLU A 803 -2.10 39.47 -5.84
CA GLU A 803 -3.36 39.71 -5.12
C GLU A 803 -4.50 40.25 -6.01
N ARG A 804 -4.20 40.64 -7.26
CA ARG A 804 -5.18 41.14 -8.24
C ARG A 804 -6.17 40.06 -8.69
N PHE A 805 -7.32 40.51 -9.19
CA PHE A 805 -8.37 39.64 -9.72
C PHE A 805 -8.09 39.20 -11.15
N TYR A 806 -8.44 37.95 -11.46
CA TYR A 806 -8.29 37.37 -12.80
C TYR A 806 -9.61 36.74 -13.27
N VAL A 807 -9.94 36.96 -14.55
CA VAL A 807 -11.13 36.41 -15.22
C VAL A 807 -10.71 35.52 -16.40
N GLY A 808 -11.59 34.60 -16.79
CA GLY A 808 -11.35 33.53 -17.75
C GLY A 808 -11.02 32.16 -17.10
N GLY A 809 -11.48 31.08 -17.75
CA GLY A 809 -11.28 29.71 -17.31
C GLY A 809 -12.54 29.03 -16.76
N SER A 810 -12.39 27.81 -16.25
CA SER A 810 -13.51 26.91 -15.91
C SER A 810 -14.48 27.42 -14.83
N ASN A 811 -14.12 28.44 -14.03
CA ASN A 811 -14.93 28.90 -12.88
C ASN A 811 -15.29 30.40 -12.95
N THR A 812 -15.03 31.05 -14.09
CA THR A 812 -15.33 32.47 -14.33
C THR A 812 -16.05 32.59 -15.66
N VAL A 813 -15.33 32.78 -16.76
CA VAL A 813 -15.89 32.82 -18.12
C VAL A 813 -15.31 31.65 -18.91
N ARG A 814 -16.14 30.62 -19.16
CA ARG A 814 -15.76 29.43 -19.92
C ARG A 814 -15.51 29.80 -21.39
N GLY A 815 -14.87 28.91 -22.15
CA GLY A 815 -14.37 29.20 -23.50
C GLY A 815 -13.07 30.01 -23.56
N TYR A 816 -12.82 30.95 -22.64
CA TYR A 816 -11.54 31.68 -22.55
C TYR A 816 -10.49 30.87 -21.76
N ARG A 817 -9.19 31.11 -22.03
CA ARG A 817 -8.11 30.55 -21.18
C ARG A 817 -8.09 31.27 -19.82
N SER A 818 -7.49 30.63 -18.82
CA SER A 818 -7.45 31.22 -17.49
C SER A 818 -6.60 32.48 -17.47
N ARG A 819 -7.08 33.52 -16.77
CA ARG A 819 -6.37 34.79 -16.54
C ARG A 819 -6.12 35.65 -17.80
N LEU A 820 -6.86 35.42 -18.89
CA LEU A 820 -6.69 36.19 -20.13
C LEU A 820 -7.63 37.38 -20.26
N ILE A 821 -8.76 37.40 -19.56
CA ILE A 821 -9.71 38.51 -19.64
C ILE A 821 -9.27 39.61 -18.69
N GLY A 822 -9.08 40.82 -19.22
CA GLY A 822 -8.74 42.01 -18.45
C GLY A 822 -7.84 43.00 -19.19
N PRO A 823 -7.32 44.01 -18.48
CA PRO A 823 -6.42 45.02 -19.02
C PRO A 823 -5.14 44.38 -19.53
N ARG A 824 -4.58 44.94 -20.61
CA ARG A 824 -3.36 44.45 -21.25
C ARG A 824 -2.31 45.55 -21.32
N ASP A 825 -1.04 45.16 -21.28
CA ASP A 825 0.07 46.07 -21.54
C ASP A 825 0.22 46.38 -23.05
N SER A 826 1.19 47.23 -23.39
CA SER A 826 1.50 47.60 -24.78
C SER A 826 1.96 46.42 -25.66
N LYS A 827 2.28 45.27 -25.07
CA LYS A 827 2.66 44.03 -25.75
C LYS A 827 1.51 43.01 -25.79
N GLY A 828 0.32 43.38 -25.31
CA GLY A 828 -0.87 42.52 -25.28
C GLY A 828 -0.90 41.51 -24.13
N LEU A 829 -0.01 41.61 -23.13
CA LEU A 829 0.04 40.70 -21.98
C LEU A 829 -0.96 41.15 -20.90
N PRO A 830 -1.71 40.22 -20.26
CA PRO A 830 -2.74 40.56 -19.29
C PRO A 830 -2.14 41.07 -17.97
N LEU A 831 -2.51 42.27 -17.54
CA LEU A 831 -2.07 42.91 -16.28
C LEU A 831 -2.90 42.48 -15.05
N TRP A 832 -4.07 41.88 -15.30
CA TRP A 832 -5.11 41.59 -14.31
C TRP A 832 -5.68 42.86 -13.66
N GLY A 833 -6.80 42.76 -12.95
CA GLY A 833 -7.51 43.95 -12.50
C GLY A 833 -7.66 44.06 -10.99
N GLU A 834 -7.82 45.30 -10.55
CA GLU A 834 -8.20 45.70 -9.19
C GLU A 834 -9.72 45.67 -9.01
N ILE A 835 -10.48 45.71 -10.11
CA ILE A 835 -11.93 45.53 -10.12
C ILE A 835 -12.27 44.30 -10.95
N MET A 836 -13.29 43.56 -10.54
CA MET A 836 -13.77 42.37 -11.23
C MET A 836 -15.29 42.34 -11.20
N ALA A 837 -15.90 41.97 -12.33
CA ALA A 837 -17.31 41.63 -12.41
C ALA A 837 -17.49 40.36 -13.27
N ILE A 838 -18.27 39.41 -12.77
CA ILE A 838 -18.59 38.16 -13.46
C ILE A 838 -20.09 37.90 -13.30
N ALA A 839 -20.74 37.49 -14.39
CA ALA A 839 -22.09 36.95 -14.38
C ALA A 839 -22.14 35.65 -15.18
N ASN A 840 -22.81 34.64 -14.62
CA ASN A 840 -22.99 33.33 -15.22
C ASN A 840 -24.47 32.96 -15.20
N ALA A 841 -24.97 32.46 -16.33
CA ALA A 841 -26.28 31.83 -16.45
C ALA A 841 -26.11 30.42 -17.02
N GLU A 842 -26.71 29.42 -16.38
CA GLU A 842 -26.66 28.02 -16.81
C GLU A 842 -28.04 27.38 -16.67
N ALA A 843 -28.52 26.71 -17.72
CA ALA A 843 -29.71 25.87 -17.65
C ALA A 843 -29.28 24.41 -17.73
N ARG A 844 -29.63 23.64 -16.70
CA ARG A 844 -29.33 22.21 -16.59
C ARG A 844 -30.58 21.41 -16.82
N PHE A 845 -30.53 20.46 -17.74
CA PHE A 845 -31.65 19.60 -18.08
C PHE A 845 -31.24 18.13 -17.99
N PRO A 846 -32.14 17.22 -17.56
CA PRO A 846 -31.82 15.80 -17.51
C PRO A 846 -31.63 15.25 -18.93
N ILE A 847 -30.56 14.49 -19.16
CA ILE A 847 -30.38 13.69 -20.37
C ILE A 847 -30.78 12.24 -20.05
N PHE A 848 -30.12 11.65 -19.05
CA PHE A 848 -30.38 10.27 -18.62
C PHE A 848 -29.89 10.04 -17.19
N LYS A 849 -30.79 9.64 -16.29
CA LYS A 849 -30.48 9.33 -14.88
C LYS A 849 -29.68 10.43 -14.15
N ARG A 850 -28.37 10.19 -13.95
CA ARG A 850 -27.42 11.06 -13.25
C ARG A 850 -26.62 11.95 -14.22
N LEU A 851 -26.86 11.85 -15.52
CA LEU A 851 -26.29 12.69 -16.56
C LEU A 851 -27.27 13.81 -16.90
N ASN A 852 -26.85 15.04 -16.66
CA ASN A 852 -27.55 16.25 -17.06
C ASN A 852 -26.76 16.96 -18.16
N GLY A 853 -27.46 17.50 -19.13
CA GLY A 853 -26.94 18.49 -20.06
C GLY A 853 -26.96 19.86 -19.40
N ALA A 854 -26.07 20.73 -19.85
CA ALA A 854 -26.03 22.13 -19.49
C ALA A 854 -25.88 22.97 -20.76
N VAL A 855 -26.61 24.07 -20.84
CA VAL A 855 -26.30 25.19 -21.74
C VAL A 855 -25.99 26.40 -20.88
N PHE A 856 -25.01 27.20 -21.27
CA PHE A 856 -24.60 28.34 -20.45
C PHE A 856 -24.24 29.57 -21.27
N PHE A 857 -24.37 30.71 -20.61
CA PHE A 857 -23.85 32.00 -21.01
C PHE A 857 -23.00 32.55 -19.87
N ASP A 858 -21.75 32.85 -20.15
CA ASP A 858 -20.85 33.47 -19.17
C ASP A 858 -20.37 34.81 -19.71
N THR A 859 -20.28 35.80 -18.83
CA THR A 859 -19.71 37.10 -19.14
C THR A 859 -18.92 37.63 -17.96
N GLY A 860 -17.87 38.38 -18.22
CA GLY A 860 -17.12 39.03 -17.16
C GLY A 860 -15.95 39.85 -17.68
N SER A 861 -15.41 40.68 -16.79
CA SER A 861 -14.21 41.46 -17.07
C SER A 861 -13.49 41.86 -15.78
N THR A 862 -12.32 42.44 -15.95
CA THR A 862 -11.55 43.08 -14.88
C THR A 862 -11.03 44.44 -15.34
N TRP A 863 -10.79 45.35 -14.41
CA TRP A 863 -10.30 46.71 -14.71
C TRP A 863 -9.25 47.17 -13.71
N ASP A 864 -8.38 48.09 -14.11
CA ASP A 864 -7.37 48.67 -13.21
C ASP A 864 -7.97 49.64 -12.19
N LYS A 865 -8.92 50.49 -12.59
CA LYS A 865 -9.55 51.51 -11.72
C LYS A 865 -10.99 51.76 -12.17
N PHE A 866 -11.84 52.29 -11.28
CA PHE A 866 -13.26 52.52 -11.56
C PHE A 866 -13.50 53.49 -12.73
N SER A 867 -12.61 54.48 -12.91
CA SER A 867 -12.69 55.46 -14.00
C SER A 867 -12.46 54.88 -15.39
N LYS A 868 -11.91 53.66 -15.49
CA LYS A 868 -11.64 52.97 -16.76
C LYS A 868 -12.73 51.96 -17.15
N ILE A 869 -13.85 51.91 -16.42
CA ILE A 869 -14.92 50.96 -16.73
C ILE A 869 -15.77 51.50 -17.89
N ASP A 870 -15.74 50.80 -19.03
CA ASP A 870 -16.74 50.94 -20.07
C ASP A 870 -17.62 49.68 -20.11
N LEU A 871 -18.81 49.79 -19.51
CA LEU A 871 -19.78 48.68 -19.44
C LEU A 871 -20.28 48.24 -20.83
N SER A 872 -20.11 49.06 -21.87
CA SER A 872 -20.62 48.77 -23.21
C SER A 872 -19.70 47.88 -24.05
N SER A 873 -18.39 47.90 -23.80
CA SER A 873 -17.39 47.22 -24.63
C SER A 873 -16.48 46.25 -23.89
N ASP A 874 -16.34 46.36 -22.57
CA ASP A 874 -15.25 45.68 -21.85
C ASP A 874 -15.58 44.24 -21.44
N PHE A 875 -16.84 43.86 -21.48
CA PHE A 875 -17.27 42.52 -21.09
C PHE A 875 -16.92 41.50 -22.17
N LYS A 876 -16.21 40.44 -21.77
CA LYS A 876 -15.94 39.29 -22.62
C LYS A 876 -16.98 38.21 -22.35
N SER A 877 -17.74 37.85 -23.39
CA SER A 877 -18.84 36.90 -23.27
C SER A 877 -18.56 35.58 -23.97
N SER A 878 -19.22 34.52 -23.53
CA SER A 878 -19.17 33.19 -24.13
C SER A 878 -20.49 32.47 -23.99
N VAL A 879 -20.78 31.58 -24.93
CA VAL A 879 -21.85 30.60 -24.84
C VAL A 879 -21.27 29.20 -24.87
N GLY A 880 -21.98 28.22 -24.34
CA GLY A 880 -21.50 26.86 -24.44
C GLY A 880 -22.46 25.80 -24.00
N VAL A 881 -21.99 24.57 -24.15
CA VAL A 881 -22.70 23.34 -23.78
C VAL A 881 -21.83 22.55 -22.82
N GLY A 882 -22.47 21.77 -21.96
CA GLY A 882 -21.76 20.94 -21.01
C GLY A 882 -22.53 19.70 -20.59
N LEU A 883 -21.79 18.79 -19.98
CA LEU A 883 -22.31 17.60 -19.33
C LEU A 883 -22.00 17.68 -17.83
N ARG A 884 -22.97 17.26 -17.02
CA ARG A 884 -22.87 17.12 -15.57
C ARG A 884 -23.17 15.68 -15.24
N LEU A 885 -22.14 14.92 -14.88
CA LEU A 885 -22.33 13.56 -14.37
C LEU A 885 -22.32 13.63 -12.84
N ARG A 886 -23.51 13.51 -12.24
CA ARG A 886 -23.69 13.47 -10.80
C ARG A 886 -23.20 12.13 -10.26
N THR A 887 -22.25 12.17 -9.33
CA THR A 887 -21.83 11.02 -8.54
C THR A 887 -22.22 11.24 -7.07
N ASP A 888 -22.07 10.23 -6.22
CA ASP A 888 -22.45 10.35 -4.81
C ASP A 888 -21.48 11.20 -3.96
N TRP A 889 -20.30 11.55 -4.51
CA TRP A 889 -19.29 12.36 -3.81
C TRP A 889 -18.81 13.58 -4.59
N ALA A 890 -19.20 13.74 -5.85
CA ALA A 890 -18.89 14.90 -6.67
C ALA A 890 -19.77 15.03 -7.91
N VAL A 891 -19.64 16.15 -8.59
CA VAL A 891 -20.20 16.36 -9.93
C VAL A 891 -19.05 16.44 -10.91
N LEU A 892 -18.99 15.53 -11.88
CA LEU A 892 -18.01 15.60 -12.95
C LEU A 892 -18.54 16.52 -14.05
N ARG A 893 -17.71 17.47 -14.47
CA ARG A 893 -18.07 18.51 -15.41
C ARG A 893 -17.19 18.48 -16.64
N LEU A 894 -17.85 18.46 -17.80
CA LEU A 894 -17.24 18.72 -19.09
C LEU A 894 -17.99 19.88 -19.73
N ASP A 895 -17.30 20.99 -20.00
CA ASP A 895 -17.86 22.16 -20.66
C ASP A 895 -17.10 22.43 -21.96
N TYR A 896 -17.81 22.73 -23.03
CA TYR A 896 -17.24 23.35 -24.23
C TYR A 896 -17.81 24.76 -24.35
N GLY A 897 -16.93 25.75 -24.18
CA GLY A 897 -17.30 27.16 -24.32
C GLY A 897 -16.77 27.75 -25.62
N TYR A 898 -17.61 28.55 -26.26
CA TYR A 898 -17.33 29.34 -27.46
C TYR A 898 -17.30 30.84 -27.09
N PRO A 899 -16.12 31.48 -27.10
CA PRO A 899 -15.98 32.91 -26.93
C PRO A 899 -16.72 33.71 -28.02
N LEU A 900 -17.53 34.70 -27.61
CA LEU A 900 -18.23 35.60 -28.54
C LEU A 900 -17.34 36.78 -28.96
N ASP A 901 -16.52 37.30 -28.03
CA ASP A 901 -15.79 38.56 -28.18
C ASP A 901 -14.27 38.33 -28.13
N ARG A 902 -13.71 37.74 -29.20
CA ARG A 902 -12.33 37.25 -29.20
C ARG A 902 -11.29 38.35 -29.46
N ASP A 903 -10.25 38.39 -28.64
CA ASP A 903 -9.03 39.14 -28.96
C ASP A 903 -8.09 38.32 -29.87
N PRO A 904 -7.19 38.97 -30.62
CA PRO A 904 -6.09 38.28 -31.30
C PRO A 904 -5.30 37.39 -30.33
N GLY A 905 -5.24 36.09 -30.60
CA GLY A 905 -4.58 35.08 -29.75
C GLY A 905 -5.53 34.28 -28.85
N ASP A 906 -6.80 34.68 -28.74
CA ASP A 906 -7.81 33.90 -28.00
C ASP A 906 -8.23 32.63 -28.76
N PRO A 907 -8.49 31.51 -28.05
CA PRO A 907 -8.94 30.27 -28.68
C PRO A 907 -10.31 30.43 -29.36
N HIS A 908 -10.54 29.69 -30.44
CA HIS A 908 -11.85 29.62 -31.11
C HIS A 908 -12.93 28.96 -30.22
N GLY A 909 -12.50 28.10 -29.30
CA GLY A 909 -13.34 27.40 -28.32
C GLY A 909 -12.46 26.57 -27.41
N LYS A 910 -12.91 26.28 -26.20
CA LYS A 910 -12.10 25.53 -25.21
C LYS A 910 -12.95 24.55 -24.42
N PHE A 911 -12.42 23.33 -24.30
CA PHE A 911 -12.92 22.35 -23.35
C PHE A 911 -12.40 22.67 -21.95
N HIS A 912 -13.29 22.59 -20.96
CA HIS A 912 -13.00 22.70 -19.54
C HIS A 912 -13.46 21.44 -18.84
N PHE A 913 -12.57 20.87 -18.03
CA PHE A 913 -12.86 19.70 -17.20
C PHE A 913 -12.76 20.12 -15.73
N ALA A 914 -13.79 19.85 -14.93
CA ALA A 914 -13.70 20.14 -13.50
C ALA A 914 -14.52 19.16 -12.64
N LEU A 915 -14.25 19.21 -11.35
CA LEU A 915 -14.97 18.49 -10.31
C LEU A 915 -15.73 19.50 -9.44
N GLY A 916 -16.98 19.17 -9.12
CA GLY A 916 -17.93 20.08 -8.48
C GLY A 916 -18.67 20.95 -9.51
N LEU A 917 -19.62 21.72 -9.02
CA LEU A 917 -20.36 22.66 -9.84
C LEU A 917 -19.50 23.88 -10.21
N PRO A 918 -19.78 24.53 -11.35
CA PRO A 918 -19.06 25.71 -11.83
C PRO A 918 -19.05 26.89 -10.83
N PHE A 919 -20.05 26.97 -9.96
CA PHE A 919 -20.27 28.05 -9.00
C PHE A 919 -20.99 27.54 -7.75
#